data_AF-A0AAV2FLR2-F1
#
_entry.id   AF-A0AAV2FLR2-F1
#
_cell.length_a   1.000
_cell.length_b   1.000
_cell.length_c   1.000
_cell.angle_alpha   90.00
_cell.angle_beta   90.00
_cell.angle_gamma   90.00
#
_symmetry.space_group_name_H-M   'P 1'
#
loop_
_entity.id
_entity.type
_entity.pdbx_description
1 polymer ?
#
loop_
_entity_poly.entity_id
_entity_poly.type
_entity_poly.pdbx_seq_one_letter_code
_entity_poly.pdbx_strand_id
1 'polypeptide(L)'
;MDRIWISESNRLSGVFIQGVVSFIEFARSSVKDGKIACPCQRCVNRFHHTTSTVMAHILENGFSQSYTNWYFHGETISQSDPIPNRSDVETENVEGCGNIQHNVQEFMEDMATGYAHVDGFQSMSGDQGSGHSSHTEILNNEAGKFYDILEDMDEKLFDGCTNQSKLSFILELFHLKCMNGLSNKAFNDLLSTLRETLPEGQKLPKSSYEIKKLIGKLGLGYEKIDVCPNNCMLFWRENIKERECLQCGESRYVDDESRGPDPPTKKRKKKEKPKKVLWWFPLKPRLQRLFMCSKTASLMRWHFDKRVDDGCLRHPADARAWKDFDARYPDFAKEPRNIRLGLATDGFNPFRNLSSTHSTWPVLLTIYNWAPWLCMKQHSMILSLLIPGPHSPGDKIDVFLEPLIVDLHDLWVHGMQTYDAQEKKMFQLHAALMWTINDFPAYSMLSGWRTRTKFACPNCGFDTWSKWLHYGGKYCYMGHRRFLGKDHPFRYHAEEFDGTEEHREAPAMTSGTDILRRFNGETIVTDLDDKVVPVGDGLTKKSVFFQLPYWEFNLVRHNLDVMHIEKNVCDNILGTLLDIEGKSKDNLKARMDMKEMGIRTSLHPVERSNGKTSLPDASYTMLKIQKERMLSVLKAVKVPDGYSSNMSGCVNMKERKLVGLKSHDCHVLMQDLLSIAIRGCLPEKESRAIIDLCRYFKGICSKVLKVDYLEELECEIIRTLCNMEMIFPPSFFTVMVHLVSHLATEAKLAGPVHYRWMYPVER
;
A
#
# COMPACT_ATOMS: atom_id res chain seq x y z
N MET A 1 -40.98 -20.44 -6.10
CA MET A 1 -42.18 -20.31 -5.25
C MET A 1 -42.97 -19.09 -5.75
N ASP A 2 -44.30 -19.12 -5.82
CA ASP A 2 -45.08 -17.94 -6.23
C ASP A 2 -44.96 -16.84 -5.15
N ARG A 3 -44.65 -15.61 -5.58
CA ARG A 3 -44.34 -14.44 -4.73
C ARG A 3 -45.31 -13.28 -4.92
N ILE A 4 -46.32 -13.43 -5.79
CA ILE A 4 -47.29 -12.37 -6.09
C ILE A 4 -48.08 -11.96 -4.83
N TRP A 5 -48.26 -12.91 -3.89
CA TRP A 5 -48.89 -12.66 -2.61
C TRP A 5 -48.17 -11.61 -1.74
N ILE A 6 -46.87 -11.35 -1.94
CA ILE A 6 -46.12 -10.33 -1.17
C ILE A 6 -46.69 -8.92 -1.43
N SER A 7 -47.21 -8.68 -2.64
CA SER A 7 -47.85 -7.42 -3.03
C SER A 7 -49.34 -7.33 -2.68
N GLU A 8 -49.93 -8.36 -2.07
CA GLU A 8 -51.36 -8.35 -1.73
C GLU A 8 -51.66 -7.36 -0.59
N SER A 9 -52.57 -6.43 -0.87
CA SER A 9 -52.96 -5.37 0.05
C SER A 9 -53.85 -5.88 1.20
N ASN A 10 -54.67 -6.91 0.93
CA ASN A 10 -55.51 -7.53 1.93
C ASN A 10 -54.78 -8.67 2.65
N ARG A 11 -54.22 -8.36 3.82
CA ARG A 11 -53.46 -9.30 4.67
C ARG A 11 -54.31 -10.40 5.32
N LEU A 12 -55.64 -10.32 5.22
CA LEU A 12 -56.58 -11.36 5.64
C LEU A 12 -57.07 -12.23 4.48
N SER A 13 -56.61 -11.96 3.25
CA SER A 13 -56.94 -12.80 2.11
C SER A 13 -56.32 -14.18 2.25
N GLY A 14 -57.02 -15.20 1.74
CA GLY A 14 -56.50 -16.57 1.71
C GLY A 14 -55.18 -16.68 0.94
N VAL A 15 -55.00 -15.85 -0.09
CA VAL A 15 -53.78 -15.80 -0.92
C VAL A 15 -52.58 -15.29 -0.11
N PHE A 16 -52.75 -14.20 0.65
CA PHE A 16 -51.69 -13.68 1.51
C PHE A 16 -51.34 -14.68 2.62
N ILE A 17 -52.34 -15.22 3.33
CA ILE A 17 -52.11 -16.18 4.43
C ILE A 17 -51.41 -17.44 3.92
N GLN A 18 -51.84 -18.00 2.78
CA GLN A 18 -51.22 -19.19 2.20
C GLN A 18 -49.77 -18.92 1.76
N GLY A 19 -49.51 -17.73 1.23
CA GLY A 19 -48.16 -17.26 0.91
C GLY A 19 -47.24 -17.16 2.12
N VAL A 20 -47.75 -16.60 3.23
CA VAL A 20 -47.02 -16.54 4.51
C VAL A 20 -46.72 -17.93 5.05
N VAL A 21 -47.69 -18.86 5.01
CA VAL A 21 -47.47 -20.26 5.45
C VAL A 21 -46.36 -20.92 4.61
N SER A 22 -46.43 -20.76 3.28
CA SER A 22 -45.44 -21.32 2.35
C SER A 22 -44.03 -20.75 2.61
N PHE A 23 -43.95 -19.44 2.89
CA PHE A 23 -42.70 -18.80 3.28
C PHE A 23 -42.15 -19.36 4.61
N ILE A 24 -43.00 -19.52 5.63
CA ILE A 24 -42.57 -20.08 6.93
C ILE A 24 -42.08 -21.51 6.78
N GLU A 25 -42.74 -22.32 5.94
CA GLU A 25 -42.28 -23.69 5.63
C GLU A 25 -40.92 -23.69 4.94
N PHE A 26 -40.71 -22.82 3.96
CA PHE A 26 -39.40 -22.64 3.33
C PHE A 26 -38.33 -22.21 4.35
N ALA A 27 -38.64 -21.20 5.16
CA ALA A 27 -37.70 -20.63 6.13
C ALA A 27 -37.27 -21.61 7.23
N ARG A 28 -37.99 -22.73 7.44
CA ARG A 28 -37.62 -23.75 8.44
C ARG A 28 -36.25 -24.37 8.16
N SER A 29 -35.81 -24.47 6.90
CA SER A 29 -34.47 -24.99 6.57
C SER A 29 -33.34 -24.04 6.97
N SER A 30 -33.66 -22.79 7.34
CA SER A 30 -32.69 -21.75 7.71
C SER A 30 -32.65 -21.43 9.21
N VAL A 31 -33.34 -22.22 10.04
CA VAL A 31 -33.43 -22.01 11.49
C VAL A 31 -32.06 -22.13 12.15
N LYS A 32 -31.67 -21.11 12.92
CA LYS A 32 -30.53 -21.13 13.85
C LYS A 32 -31.05 -20.85 15.26
N ASP A 33 -30.70 -21.71 16.23
CA ASP A 33 -31.14 -21.59 17.63
C ASP A 33 -32.67 -21.45 17.82
N GLY A 34 -33.45 -22.16 16.98
CA GLY A 34 -34.91 -22.13 17.03
C GLY A 34 -35.56 -20.83 16.51
N LYS A 35 -34.78 -19.94 15.87
CA LYS A 35 -35.24 -18.65 15.34
C LYS A 35 -34.88 -18.48 13.86
N ILE A 36 -35.64 -17.63 13.18
CA ILE A 36 -35.43 -17.19 11.80
C ILE A 36 -35.45 -15.66 11.70
N ALA A 37 -34.82 -15.09 10.69
CA ALA A 37 -34.89 -13.66 10.41
C ALA A 37 -36.35 -13.25 10.10
N CYS A 38 -36.76 -12.07 10.54
CA CYS A 38 -38.13 -11.60 10.37
C CYS A 38 -38.24 -10.62 9.19
N PRO A 39 -38.83 -11.01 8.04
CA PRO A 39 -38.95 -10.15 6.86
C PRO A 39 -40.12 -9.17 6.91
N CYS A 40 -40.80 -9.02 8.05
CA CYS A 40 -41.91 -8.07 8.14
C CYS A 40 -41.42 -6.63 7.92
N GLN A 41 -42.33 -5.73 7.53
CA GLN A 41 -41.98 -4.33 7.19
C GLN A 41 -41.31 -3.57 8.35
N ARG A 42 -41.51 -3.99 9.60
CA ARG A 42 -40.85 -3.39 10.77
C ARG A 42 -39.47 -3.98 11.05
N CYS A 43 -39.31 -5.29 10.92
CA CYS A 43 -38.07 -5.97 11.29
C CYS A 43 -37.05 -5.96 10.15
N VAL A 44 -37.51 -6.02 8.89
CA VAL A 44 -36.68 -5.93 7.67
C VAL A 44 -35.45 -6.86 7.71
N ASN A 45 -35.65 -8.10 8.17
CA ASN A 45 -34.64 -9.13 8.38
C ASN A 45 -33.53 -8.79 9.39
N ARG A 46 -33.65 -7.71 10.18
CA ARG A 46 -32.67 -7.33 11.22
C ARG A 46 -32.80 -8.13 12.50
N PHE A 47 -34.01 -8.57 12.83
CA PHE A 47 -34.32 -9.28 14.08
C PHE A 47 -34.70 -10.73 13.83
N HIS A 48 -34.27 -11.61 14.74
CA HIS A 48 -34.54 -13.05 14.69
C HIS A 48 -35.58 -13.44 15.74
N HIS A 49 -36.65 -14.12 15.33
CA HIS A 49 -37.73 -14.58 16.21
C HIS A 49 -38.11 -16.03 15.90
N THR A 50 -38.90 -16.65 16.78
CA THR A 50 -39.46 -17.98 16.49
C THR A 50 -40.37 -17.91 15.27
N THR A 51 -40.55 -19.03 14.58
CA THR A 51 -41.40 -19.13 13.39
C THR A 51 -42.84 -18.65 13.65
N SER A 52 -43.39 -18.95 14.83
CA SER A 52 -44.70 -18.46 15.29
C SER A 52 -44.75 -16.94 15.42
N THR A 53 -43.72 -16.32 16.00
CA THR A 53 -43.64 -14.86 16.13
C THR A 53 -43.41 -14.17 14.79
N VAL A 54 -42.58 -14.73 13.90
CA VAL A 54 -42.38 -14.19 12.55
C VAL A 54 -43.67 -14.25 11.74
N MET A 55 -44.42 -15.34 11.82
CA MET A 55 -45.73 -15.46 11.18
C MET A 55 -46.70 -14.38 11.68
N ALA A 56 -46.80 -14.19 13.00
CA ALA A 56 -47.63 -13.14 13.59
C ALA A 56 -47.19 -11.73 13.12
N HIS A 57 -45.89 -11.45 13.12
CA HIS A 57 -45.34 -10.18 12.66
C HIS A 57 -45.64 -9.89 11.19
N ILE A 58 -45.59 -10.90 10.31
CA ILE A 58 -45.91 -10.72 8.89
C ILE A 58 -47.41 -10.48 8.69
N LEU A 59 -48.28 -11.19 9.42
CA LEU A 59 -49.72 -10.97 9.36
C LEU A 59 -50.12 -9.57 9.88
N GLU A 60 -49.49 -9.10 10.95
CA GLU A 60 -49.78 -7.79 11.57
C GLU A 60 -49.14 -6.61 10.84
N ASN A 61 -47.91 -6.77 10.34
CA ASN A 61 -47.09 -5.66 9.80
C ASN A 61 -46.82 -5.78 8.30
N GLY A 62 -47.29 -6.83 7.64
CA GLY A 62 -47.04 -7.07 6.21
C GLY A 62 -45.63 -7.61 5.93
N PHE A 63 -45.47 -8.27 4.78
CA PHE A 63 -44.18 -8.74 4.29
C PHE A 63 -43.43 -7.59 3.60
N SER A 64 -42.10 -7.54 3.71
CA SER A 64 -41.30 -6.50 3.05
C SER A 64 -41.31 -6.70 1.52
N GLN A 65 -41.90 -5.76 0.80
CA GLN A 65 -42.05 -5.83 -0.66
C GLN A 65 -40.71 -5.77 -1.40
N SER A 66 -39.66 -5.23 -0.79
CA SER A 66 -38.30 -5.21 -1.36
C SER A 66 -37.53 -6.51 -1.15
N TYR A 67 -38.06 -7.44 -0.35
CA TYR A 67 -37.43 -8.71 -0.04
C TYR A 67 -38.01 -9.86 -0.87
N THR A 68 -37.80 -9.77 -2.18
CA THR A 68 -38.29 -10.79 -3.14
C THR A 68 -37.34 -11.97 -3.31
N ASN A 69 -36.06 -11.84 -2.96
CA ASN A 69 -35.08 -12.92 -2.92
C ASN A 69 -34.83 -13.32 -1.47
N TRP A 70 -35.14 -14.55 -1.08
CA TRP A 70 -35.11 -14.98 0.31
C TRP A 70 -33.71 -15.45 0.76
N TYR A 71 -32.67 -14.66 0.48
CA TYR A 71 -31.28 -15.03 0.73
C TYR A 71 -30.97 -15.26 2.22
N PHE A 72 -31.51 -14.44 3.13
CA PHE A 72 -31.46 -14.71 4.59
C PHE A 72 -32.13 -16.03 5.02
N HIS A 73 -32.94 -16.64 4.16
CA HIS A 73 -33.64 -17.89 4.40
C HIS A 73 -33.14 -19.03 3.50
N GLY A 74 -31.97 -18.87 2.87
CA GLY A 74 -31.29 -19.94 2.12
C GLY A 74 -31.57 -19.99 0.63
N GLU A 75 -32.22 -18.96 0.05
CA GLU A 75 -32.42 -18.90 -1.40
C GLU A 75 -31.15 -18.46 -2.14
N THR A 76 -30.69 -19.29 -3.10
CA THR A 76 -29.50 -19.02 -3.92
C THR A 76 -29.84 -18.19 -5.15
N ILE A 77 -29.05 -17.13 -5.43
CA ILE A 77 -29.28 -16.21 -6.55
C ILE A 77 -28.88 -16.90 -7.87
N SER A 78 -29.81 -17.00 -8.84
CA SER A 78 -29.53 -17.42 -10.21
C SER A 78 -28.98 -16.24 -11.03
N GLN A 79 -28.00 -16.48 -11.90
CA GLN A 79 -27.17 -15.50 -12.61
C GLN A 79 -27.87 -14.60 -13.66
N SER A 80 -29.20 -14.43 -13.63
CA SER A 80 -29.94 -13.86 -14.77
C SER A 80 -30.79 -12.60 -14.52
N ASP A 81 -30.74 -11.97 -13.34
CA ASP A 81 -31.50 -10.72 -13.10
C ASP A 81 -30.62 -9.45 -13.08
N PRO A 82 -31.06 -8.32 -13.66
CA PRO A 82 -30.30 -7.07 -13.70
C PRO A 82 -30.21 -6.44 -12.31
N ILE A 83 -28.99 -6.10 -11.88
CA ILE A 83 -28.70 -5.40 -10.64
C ILE A 83 -29.21 -3.95 -10.72
N PRO A 84 -30.14 -3.49 -9.88
CA PRO A 84 -30.43 -2.07 -9.73
C PRO A 84 -29.31 -1.39 -8.94
N ASN A 85 -28.85 -0.24 -9.44
CA ASN A 85 -27.89 0.66 -8.80
C ASN A 85 -28.09 0.76 -7.27
N ARG A 86 -27.11 0.28 -6.49
CA ARG A 86 -27.01 0.58 -5.06
C ARG A 86 -25.96 1.66 -4.84
N SER A 87 -26.47 2.84 -4.48
CA SER A 87 -25.78 3.84 -3.66
C SER A 87 -25.30 3.24 -2.33
N ASP A 88 -24.19 3.79 -1.86
CA ASP A 88 -23.48 3.48 -0.62
C ASP A 88 -24.37 3.23 0.59
N VAL A 89 -24.18 2.07 1.23
CA VAL A 89 -24.20 1.91 2.69
C VAL A 89 -23.17 0.84 3.03
N GLU A 90 -22.03 1.26 3.58
CA GLU A 90 -21.10 0.38 4.28
C GLU A 90 -21.88 -0.37 5.36
N THR A 91 -22.02 -1.68 5.17
CA THR A 91 -22.44 -2.57 6.25
C THR A 91 -21.17 -3.17 6.83
N GLU A 92 -21.09 -3.10 8.15
CA GLU A 92 -19.97 -3.50 8.99
C GLU A 92 -19.23 -4.74 8.47
N ASN A 93 -17.91 -4.60 8.40
CA ASN A 93 -16.96 -5.67 8.14
C ASN A 93 -17.10 -6.81 9.16
N VAL A 94 -17.96 -7.79 8.86
CA VAL A 94 -17.90 -9.15 9.42
C VAL A 94 -18.15 -10.19 8.32
N GLU A 95 -17.66 -9.95 7.10
CA GLU A 95 -17.62 -10.98 6.04
C GLU A 95 -16.19 -11.33 5.61
N GLY A 96 -15.23 -11.20 6.53
CA GLY A 96 -13.87 -11.72 6.38
C GLY A 96 -13.58 -13.03 7.12
N CYS A 97 -14.46 -13.47 8.04
CA CYS A 97 -14.17 -14.58 8.97
C CYS A 97 -15.00 -15.85 8.69
N GLY A 98 -16.12 -15.76 7.95
CA GLY A 98 -17.02 -16.90 7.73
C GLY A 98 -16.51 -17.98 6.75
N ASN A 99 -15.42 -17.74 6.01
CA ASN A 99 -14.98 -18.59 4.90
C ASN A 99 -13.61 -19.28 5.11
N ILE A 100 -12.97 -19.16 6.28
CA ILE A 100 -11.64 -19.76 6.50
C ILE A 100 -11.71 -21.29 6.50
N GLN A 101 -12.76 -21.87 7.11
CA GLN A 101 -12.94 -23.32 7.13
C GLN A 101 -13.08 -23.91 5.72
N HIS A 102 -13.90 -23.28 4.87
CA HIS A 102 -14.09 -23.71 3.48
C HIS A 102 -12.82 -23.51 2.64
N ASN A 103 -12.12 -22.38 2.79
CA ASN A 103 -10.89 -22.11 2.04
C ASN A 103 -9.70 -22.99 2.48
N VAL A 104 -9.62 -23.36 3.78
CA VAL A 104 -8.55 -24.26 4.28
C VAL A 104 -8.84 -25.69 3.85
N GLN A 105 -10.09 -26.15 3.94
CA GLN A 105 -10.46 -27.49 3.49
C GLN A 105 -10.27 -27.65 1.97
N GLU A 106 -10.70 -26.66 1.17
CA GLU A 106 -10.48 -26.62 -0.28
C GLU A 106 -8.98 -26.55 -0.63
N PHE A 107 -8.18 -25.77 0.11
CA PHE A 107 -6.72 -25.77 -0.01
C PHE A 107 -6.12 -27.16 0.24
N MET A 108 -6.61 -27.89 1.26
CA MET A 108 -6.11 -29.25 1.55
C MET A 108 -6.53 -30.27 0.48
N GLU A 109 -7.76 -30.19 -0.04
CA GLU A 109 -8.25 -31.06 -1.12
C GLU A 109 -7.48 -30.83 -2.43
N ASP A 110 -7.26 -29.57 -2.81
CA ASP A 110 -6.47 -29.19 -3.99
C ASP A 110 -5.02 -29.69 -3.89
N MET A 111 -4.43 -29.62 -2.69
CA MET A 111 -3.08 -30.11 -2.40
C MET A 111 -2.93 -31.62 -2.58
N ALA A 112 -3.89 -32.42 -2.10
CA ALA A 112 -3.86 -33.87 -2.25
C ALA A 112 -3.85 -34.28 -3.74
N THR A 113 -4.57 -33.54 -4.59
CA THR A 113 -4.53 -33.79 -6.04
C THR A 113 -3.21 -33.39 -6.68
N GLY A 114 -2.58 -32.30 -6.22
CA GLY A 114 -1.31 -31.83 -6.76
C GLY A 114 -0.13 -32.76 -6.50
N TYR A 115 -0.07 -33.37 -5.33
CA TYR A 115 1.01 -34.30 -4.99
C TYR A 115 1.03 -35.55 -5.86
N ALA A 116 -0.14 -36.16 -6.10
CA ALA A 116 -0.28 -37.33 -6.97
C ALA A 116 0.27 -37.08 -8.39
N HIS A 117 0.21 -35.83 -8.87
CA HIS A 117 0.78 -35.42 -10.15
C HIS A 117 2.30 -35.19 -10.11
N VAL A 118 2.86 -34.74 -8.98
CA VAL A 118 4.30 -34.54 -8.79
C VAL A 118 5.03 -35.89 -8.67
N ASP A 119 4.48 -36.83 -7.90
CA ASP A 119 5.03 -38.18 -7.72
C ASP A 119 4.98 -39.02 -9.02
N GLY A 120 3.89 -38.87 -9.79
CA GLY A 120 3.75 -39.48 -11.12
C GLY A 120 4.74 -38.96 -12.17
N PHE A 121 5.32 -37.78 -11.98
CA PHE A 121 6.32 -37.20 -12.89
C PHE A 121 7.76 -37.61 -12.51
N GLN A 122 8.05 -37.76 -11.21
CA GLN A 122 9.34 -38.27 -10.73
C GLN A 122 9.59 -39.71 -11.18
N SER A 123 8.53 -40.52 -11.30
CA SER A 123 8.59 -41.92 -11.74
C SER A 123 8.79 -42.10 -13.26
N MET A 124 8.75 -41.04 -14.08
CA MET A 124 9.06 -41.07 -15.52
C MET A 124 10.45 -40.51 -15.89
N SER A 125 11.22 -40.03 -14.91
CA SER A 125 12.58 -39.52 -15.11
C SER A 125 13.62 -40.64 -15.04
N GLY A 126 13.42 -41.71 -15.81
CA GLY A 126 14.35 -42.81 -15.97
C GLY A 126 15.12 -42.69 -17.29
N ASP A 127 16.41 -42.40 -17.18
CA ASP A 127 17.47 -42.67 -18.16
C ASP A 127 17.67 -41.67 -19.33
N GLN A 128 18.68 -40.79 -19.18
CA GLN A 128 19.79 -40.61 -20.13
C GLN A 128 20.80 -39.50 -19.70
N GLY A 129 22.04 -39.91 -19.40
CA GLY A 129 23.28 -39.34 -19.96
C GLY A 129 23.79 -37.92 -19.61
N SER A 130 24.54 -37.83 -18.50
CA SER A 130 25.78 -37.03 -18.24
C SER A 130 25.90 -35.51 -18.54
N GLY A 131 26.11 -34.74 -17.46
CA GLY A 131 27.31 -33.90 -17.33
C GLY A 131 27.16 -32.36 -17.38
N HIS A 132 26.64 -31.71 -16.33
CA HIS A 132 27.20 -30.47 -15.72
C HIS A 132 26.35 -29.90 -14.56
N SER A 133 27.04 -29.50 -13.49
CA SER A 133 26.65 -28.56 -12.41
C SER A 133 25.71 -29.03 -11.28
N SER A 134 26.30 -29.24 -10.11
CA SER A 134 25.71 -29.63 -8.81
C SER A 134 24.82 -28.57 -8.13
N HIS A 135 24.41 -27.51 -8.83
CA HIS A 135 23.46 -26.51 -8.30
C HIS A 135 22.01 -26.75 -8.74
N THR A 136 21.78 -27.53 -9.80
CA THR A 136 20.43 -27.80 -10.34
C THR A 136 19.70 -28.92 -9.61
N GLU A 137 20.41 -29.90 -9.03
CA GLU A 137 19.81 -30.99 -8.23
C GLU A 137 19.27 -30.54 -6.87
N ILE A 138 19.74 -29.40 -6.34
CA ILE A 138 19.32 -28.88 -5.02
C ILE A 138 17.94 -28.21 -5.12
N LEU A 139 17.60 -27.60 -6.26
CA LEU A 139 16.38 -26.81 -6.47
C LEU A 139 15.14 -27.66 -6.82
N ASN A 140 15.31 -28.80 -7.49
CA ASN A 140 14.21 -29.75 -7.76
C ASN A 140 13.70 -30.44 -6.48
N ASN A 141 14.51 -30.44 -5.42
CA ASN A 141 14.23 -31.14 -4.16
C ASN A 141 13.39 -30.28 -3.18
N GLU A 142 13.27 -28.96 -3.37
CA GLU A 142 12.55 -28.07 -2.44
C GLU A 142 11.03 -28.11 -2.60
N ALA A 143 10.53 -28.17 -3.84
CA ALA A 143 9.09 -28.32 -4.10
C ALA A 143 8.57 -29.67 -3.59
N GLY A 144 9.27 -30.78 -3.90
CA GLY A 144 8.93 -32.12 -3.39
C GLY A 144 8.87 -32.17 -1.86
N LYS A 145 9.92 -31.70 -1.18
CA LYS A 145 9.95 -31.60 0.29
C LYS A 145 8.80 -30.78 0.88
N PHE A 146 8.38 -29.72 0.19
CA PHE A 146 7.26 -28.89 0.63
C PHE A 146 5.93 -29.66 0.58
N TYR A 147 5.70 -30.45 -0.49
CA TYR A 147 4.52 -31.31 -0.59
C TYR A 147 4.56 -32.48 0.41
N ASP A 148 5.71 -33.13 0.59
CA ASP A 148 5.89 -34.21 1.58
C ASP A 148 5.54 -33.74 3.01
N ILE A 149 5.98 -32.52 3.37
CA ILE A 149 5.67 -31.89 4.65
C ILE A 149 4.15 -31.67 4.83
N LEU A 150 3.43 -31.38 3.75
CA LEU A 150 2.01 -31.09 3.79
C LEU A 150 1.16 -32.36 3.94
N GLU A 151 1.57 -33.46 3.31
CA GLU A 151 0.94 -34.78 3.48
C GLU A 151 1.12 -35.32 4.91
N ASP A 152 2.35 -35.23 5.45
CA ASP A 152 2.67 -35.53 6.86
C ASP A 152 1.78 -34.75 7.86
N MET A 153 1.20 -33.63 7.41
CA MET A 153 0.38 -32.74 8.22
C MET A 153 -1.12 -32.92 7.98
N ASP A 154 -1.54 -33.62 6.91
CA ASP A 154 -2.93 -33.94 6.60
C ASP A 154 -3.46 -35.20 7.31
N GLU A 155 -2.67 -35.76 8.22
CA GLU A 155 -3.15 -36.83 9.10
C GLU A 155 -4.41 -36.40 9.88
N LYS A 156 -5.28 -37.38 10.17
CA LYS A 156 -6.44 -37.17 11.05
C LYS A 156 -6.00 -36.63 12.41
N LEU A 157 -6.79 -35.70 12.96
CA LEU A 157 -6.52 -35.09 14.27
C LEU A 157 -6.46 -36.15 15.40
N PHE A 158 -7.32 -37.15 15.31
CA PHE A 158 -7.37 -38.36 16.13
C PHE A 158 -8.06 -39.47 15.31
N ASP A 159 -7.93 -40.72 15.72
CA ASP A 159 -8.54 -41.85 15.02
C ASP A 159 -10.07 -41.76 15.03
N GLY A 160 -10.68 -41.88 13.85
CA GLY A 160 -12.13 -41.70 13.67
C GLY A 160 -12.58 -40.25 13.45
N CYS A 161 -11.69 -39.26 13.47
CA CYS A 161 -12.03 -37.89 13.08
C CYS A 161 -12.28 -37.82 11.57
N THR A 162 -13.52 -37.53 11.16
CA THR A 162 -13.93 -37.40 9.74
C THR A 162 -14.07 -35.96 9.29
N ASN A 163 -14.15 -35.01 10.22
CA ASN A 163 -14.58 -33.63 9.91
C ASN A 163 -13.40 -32.65 9.80
N GLN A 164 -12.23 -32.97 10.38
CA GLN A 164 -11.07 -32.07 10.41
C GLN A 164 -9.74 -32.83 10.42
N SER A 165 -8.76 -32.33 9.68
CA SER A 165 -7.38 -32.82 9.75
C SER A 165 -6.60 -32.11 10.86
N LYS A 166 -5.46 -32.68 11.24
CA LYS A 166 -4.54 -32.09 12.22
C LYS A 166 -4.12 -30.67 11.81
N LEU A 167 -3.81 -30.47 10.53
CA LEU A 167 -3.40 -29.17 10.01
C LEU A 167 -4.52 -28.14 10.03
N SER A 168 -5.71 -28.49 9.53
CA SER A 168 -6.84 -27.55 9.48
C SER A 168 -7.20 -27.04 10.87
N PHE A 169 -7.25 -27.93 11.86
CA PHE A 169 -7.53 -27.59 13.25
C PHE A 169 -6.45 -26.68 13.87
N ILE A 170 -5.16 -26.98 13.62
CA ILE A 170 -4.06 -26.16 14.15
C ILE A 170 -4.07 -24.75 13.54
N LEU A 171 -4.34 -24.62 12.24
CA LEU A 171 -4.41 -23.33 11.57
C LEU A 171 -5.59 -22.50 12.09
N GLU A 172 -6.76 -23.13 12.25
CA GLU A 172 -7.96 -22.48 12.80
C GLU A 172 -7.70 -21.99 14.25
N LEU A 173 -7.14 -22.84 15.10
CA LEU A 173 -6.83 -22.51 16.48
C LEU A 173 -5.77 -21.41 16.58
N PHE A 174 -4.73 -21.45 15.74
CA PHE A 174 -3.70 -20.41 15.69
C PHE A 174 -4.24 -19.09 15.13
N HIS A 175 -5.15 -19.14 14.17
CA HIS A 175 -5.85 -17.94 13.68
C HIS A 175 -6.66 -17.28 14.79
N LEU A 176 -7.43 -18.06 15.56
CA LEU A 176 -8.15 -17.56 16.73
C LEU A 176 -7.23 -16.91 17.76
N LYS A 177 -6.04 -17.49 18.00
CA LYS A 177 -5.02 -16.87 18.85
C LYS A 177 -4.62 -15.49 18.35
N CYS A 178 -4.32 -15.38 17.06
CA CYS A 178 -3.86 -14.14 16.45
C CYS A 178 -4.96 -13.07 16.47
N MET A 179 -6.17 -13.40 16.02
CA MET A 179 -7.29 -12.47 15.93
C MET A 179 -7.74 -11.95 17.30
N ASN A 180 -7.69 -12.79 18.32
CA ASN A 180 -8.13 -12.43 19.68
C ASN A 180 -6.98 -11.98 20.59
N GLY A 181 -5.75 -11.85 20.06
CA GLY A 181 -4.59 -11.41 20.83
C GLY A 181 -4.26 -12.30 22.03
N LEU A 182 -4.56 -13.59 21.99
CA LEU A 182 -4.33 -14.51 23.11
C LEU A 182 -2.82 -14.59 23.43
N SER A 183 -2.47 -14.46 24.72
CA SER A 183 -1.08 -14.60 25.17
C SER A 183 -0.55 -16.02 24.89
N ASN A 184 0.79 -16.20 24.82
CA ASN A 184 1.36 -17.55 24.67
C ASN A 184 0.99 -18.46 25.83
N LYS A 185 0.89 -17.92 27.06
CA LYS A 185 0.45 -18.67 28.23
C LYS A 185 -0.99 -19.13 28.07
N ALA A 186 -1.92 -18.20 27.86
CA ALA A 186 -3.35 -18.53 27.69
C ALA A 186 -3.59 -19.52 26.55
N PHE A 187 -2.84 -19.40 25.46
CA PHE A 187 -2.94 -20.35 24.36
C PHE A 187 -2.38 -21.74 24.70
N ASN A 188 -1.28 -21.83 25.45
CA ASN A 188 -0.77 -23.11 25.93
C ASN A 188 -1.71 -23.78 26.93
N ASP A 189 -2.36 -22.98 27.78
CA ASP A 189 -3.37 -23.46 28.72
C ASP A 189 -4.58 -24.03 27.94
N LEU A 190 -5.07 -23.30 26.92
CA LEU A 190 -6.11 -23.77 26.00
C LEU A 190 -5.72 -25.07 25.29
N LEU A 191 -4.49 -25.18 24.79
CA LEU A 191 -3.99 -26.41 24.17
C LEU A 191 -4.00 -27.58 25.16
N SER A 192 -3.61 -27.35 26.41
CA SER A 192 -3.64 -28.38 27.45
C SER A 192 -5.06 -28.88 27.69
N THR A 193 -6.02 -27.96 27.86
CA THR A 193 -7.44 -28.30 28.03
C THR A 193 -8.00 -29.08 26.83
N LEU A 194 -7.71 -28.66 25.60
CA LEU A 194 -8.16 -29.37 24.39
C LEU A 194 -7.59 -30.78 24.31
N ARG A 195 -6.32 -30.97 24.68
CA ARG A 195 -5.68 -32.30 24.70
C ARG A 195 -6.27 -33.24 25.75
N GLU A 196 -6.74 -32.70 26.87
CA GLU A 196 -7.42 -33.48 27.93
C GLU A 196 -8.88 -33.80 27.55
N THR A 197 -9.50 -32.97 26.70
CA THR A 197 -10.91 -33.11 26.32
C THR A 197 -11.11 -33.98 25.07
N LEU A 198 -10.17 -33.96 24.13
CA LEU A 198 -10.25 -34.73 22.89
C LEU A 198 -9.95 -36.22 23.13
N PRO A 199 -10.42 -37.12 22.23
CA PRO A 199 -10.19 -38.56 22.35
C PRO A 199 -8.71 -38.95 22.51
N GLU A 200 -8.50 -40.08 23.18
CA GLU A 200 -7.16 -40.66 23.37
C GLU A 200 -6.51 -40.95 22.01
N GLY A 201 -5.22 -40.61 21.87
CA GLY A 201 -4.51 -40.68 20.59
C GLY A 201 -4.52 -39.39 19.75
N GLN A 202 -5.06 -38.28 20.28
CA GLN A 202 -5.00 -36.98 19.58
C GLN A 202 -3.57 -36.49 19.29
N LYS A 203 -3.41 -35.83 18.12
CA LYS A 203 -2.11 -35.41 17.58
C LYS A 203 -1.82 -33.91 17.71
N LEU A 204 -2.48 -33.19 18.63
CA LEU A 204 -2.23 -31.76 18.85
C LEU A 204 -0.82 -31.52 19.41
N PRO A 205 -0.18 -30.40 19.02
CA PRO A 205 1.06 -29.96 19.64
C PRO A 205 0.88 -29.55 21.12
N LYS A 206 1.97 -29.56 21.88
CA LYS A 206 1.97 -29.25 23.33
C LYS A 206 2.07 -27.75 23.62
N SER A 207 2.43 -26.94 22.63
CA SER A 207 2.66 -25.52 22.85
C SER A 207 2.52 -24.66 21.59
N SER A 208 2.32 -23.36 21.81
CA SER A 208 2.45 -22.29 20.81
C SER A 208 3.75 -22.39 20.01
N TYR A 209 4.85 -22.80 20.65
CA TYR A 209 6.14 -22.95 19.98
C TYR A 209 6.14 -24.11 18.97
N GLU A 210 5.61 -25.27 19.36
CA GLU A 210 5.50 -26.42 18.46
C GLU A 210 4.56 -26.14 17.29
N ILE A 211 3.44 -25.44 17.54
CA ILE A 211 2.55 -24.98 16.46
C ILE A 211 3.29 -24.04 15.51
N LYS A 212 4.01 -23.03 16.02
CA LYS A 212 4.79 -22.13 15.16
C LYS A 212 5.88 -22.86 14.37
N LYS A 213 6.52 -23.87 14.96
CA LYS A 213 7.49 -24.72 14.26
C LYS A 213 6.83 -25.52 13.14
N LEU A 214 5.63 -26.05 13.40
CA LEU A 214 4.85 -26.79 12.43
C LEU A 214 4.38 -25.89 11.27
N ILE A 215 3.78 -24.73 11.58
CA ILE A 215 3.40 -23.71 10.58
C ILE A 215 4.63 -23.22 9.81
N GLY A 216 5.79 -23.11 10.47
CA GLY A 216 7.03 -22.73 9.82
C GLY A 216 7.45 -23.68 8.70
N LYS A 217 7.08 -24.97 8.78
CA LYS A 217 7.33 -25.94 7.71
C LYS A 217 6.47 -25.68 6.45
N LEU A 218 5.36 -24.96 6.58
CA LEU A 218 4.44 -24.59 5.48
C LEU A 218 4.96 -23.43 4.62
N GLY A 219 6.27 -23.18 4.60
CA GLY A 219 6.85 -22.01 3.93
C GLY A 219 6.47 -20.66 4.56
N LEU A 220 5.78 -20.65 5.70
CA LEU A 220 5.45 -19.45 6.48
C LEU A 220 6.51 -19.09 7.53
N GLY A 221 7.60 -19.86 7.59
CA GLY A 221 8.73 -19.60 8.46
C GLY A 221 9.50 -18.33 8.09
N TYR A 222 10.44 -17.97 8.95
CA TYR A 222 11.38 -16.89 8.70
C TYR A 222 12.78 -17.33 9.15
N GLU A 223 13.78 -16.76 8.50
CA GLU A 223 15.18 -16.92 8.82
C GLU A 223 15.69 -15.70 9.57
N LYS A 224 16.63 -15.94 10.48
CA LYS A 224 17.31 -14.88 11.23
C LYS A 224 18.70 -14.72 10.66
N ILE A 225 19.00 -13.54 10.14
CA ILE A 225 20.31 -13.20 9.62
C ILE A 225 20.96 -12.22 10.59
N ASP A 226 22.17 -12.54 11.05
CA ASP A 226 22.92 -11.65 11.92
C ASP A 226 23.46 -10.47 11.12
N VAL A 227 23.43 -9.28 11.70
CA VAL A 227 23.80 -8.04 11.03
C VAL A 227 24.92 -7.35 11.81
N CYS A 228 25.87 -6.77 11.08
CA CYS A 228 26.82 -5.84 11.68
C CYS A 228 26.08 -4.72 12.45
N PRO A 229 26.46 -4.38 13.69
CA PRO A 229 25.80 -3.30 14.44
C PRO A 229 25.77 -1.95 13.70
N ASN A 230 26.81 -1.68 12.91
CA ASN A 230 26.93 -0.50 12.06
C ASN A 230 26.24 -0.65 10.68
N ASN A 231 25.46 -1.71 10.45
CA ASN A 231 24.74 -2.03 9.20
C ASN A 231 25.62 -2.19 7.96
N CYS A 232 26.91 -2.50 8.12
CA CYS A 232 27.86 -2.55 7.01
C CYS A 232 27.72 -3.80 6.12
N MET A 233 27.31 -4.92 6.71
CA MET A 233 27.16 -6.21 6.04
C MET A 233 26.22 -7.14 6.81
N LEU A 234 25.72 -8.15 6.11
CA LEU A 234 25.08 -9.32 6.69
C LEU A 234 26.12 -10.42 6.96
N PHE A 235 26.02 -11.10 8.10
CA PHE A 235 26.77 -12.33 8.37
C PHE A 235 26.05 -13.51 7.70
N TRP A 236 26.02 -13.48 6.38
CA TRP A 236 25.22 -14.35 5.52
C TRP A 236 26.09 -14.88 4.37
N ARG A 237 25.72 -16.05 3.83
CA ARG A 237 26.45 -16.76 2.75
C ARG A 237 27.94 -16.93 3.06
N GLU A 238 28.82 -16.38 2.23
CA GLU A 238 30.27 -16.40 2.41
C GLU A 238 30.72 -15.83 3.76
N ASN A 239 29.95 -14.90 4.34
CA ASN A 239 30.27 -14.22 5.59
C ASN A 239 29.70 -14.92 6.84
N ILE A 240 29.07 -16.10 6.71
CA ILE A 240 28.39 -16.77 7.82
C ILE A 240 29.33 -17.19 8.96
N LYS A 241 30.60 -17.46 8.62
CA LYS A 241 31.63 -17.90 9.58
C LYS A 241 32.34 -16.73 10.26
N GLU A 242 32.13 -15.52 9.76
CA GLU A 242 32.78 -14.32 10.32
C GLU A 242 32.22 -14.01 11.70
N ARG A 243 33.14 -13.63 12.59
CA ARG A 243 32.84 -13.21 13.97
C ARG A 243 32.87 -11.69 14.13
N GLU A 244 33.47 -10.99 13.17
CA GLU A 244 33.65 -9.53 13.14
C GLU A 244 33.30 -9.00 11.75
N CYS A 245 32.85 -7.75 11.69
CA CYS A 245 32.51 -7.11 10.44
C CYS A 245 33.77 -6.84 9.60
N LEU A 246 33.82 -7.38 8.38
CA LEU A 246 34.93 -7.20 7.45
C LEU A 246 35.15 -5.74 7.00
N GLN A 247 34.15 -4.86 7.17
CA GLN A 247 34.24 -3.45 6.77
C GLN A 247 34.61 -2.51 7.92
N CYS A 248 34.18 -2.80 9.16
CA CYS A 248 34.38 -1.87 10.28
C CYS A 248 34.96 -2.50 11.55
N GLY A 249 35.29 -3.79 11.53
CA GLY A 249 35.88 -4.52 12.68
C GLY A 249 34.94 -4.76 13.86
N GLU A 250 33.66 -4.38 13.76
CA GLU A 250 32.73 -4.50 14.88
C GLU A 250 32.34 -5.97 15.12
N SER A 251 32.36 -6.40 16.38
CA SER A 251 32.01 -7.77 16.77
C SER A 251 30.53 -8.09 16.48
N ARG A 252 30.29 -9.30 15.94
CA ARG A 252 28.96 -9.86 15.69
C ARG A 252 28.17 -10.09 16.98
N TYR A 253 28.84 -10.45 18.07
CA TYR A 253 28.22 -10.97 19.29
C TYR A 253 28.34 -10.00 20.47
N VAL A 254 27.37 -10.04 21.39
CA VAL A 254 27.39 -9.27 22.63
C VAL A 254 28.44 -9.84 23.59
N ASP A 255 29.27 -9.00 24.20
CA ASP A 255 30.31 -9.43 25.13
C ASP A 255 29.74 -10.07 26.40
N ASP A 256 30.49 -11.03 26.95
CA ASP A 256 30.01 -11.93 28.02
C ASP A 256 29.85 -11.24 29.38
N GLU A 257 30.56 -10.11 29.61
CA GLU A 257 30.50 -9.30 30.84
C GLU A 257 29.25 -8.41 30.93
N SER A 258 28.64 -8.07 29.79
CA SER A 258 27.44 -7.22 29.72
C SER A 258 26.13 -7.99 29.97
N ARG A 259 26.21 -9.30 30.19
CA ARG A 259 25.09 -10.19 30.49
C ARG A 259 25.06 -10.40 32.02
N GLY A 260 24.04 -9.87 32.70
CA GLY A 260 23.90 -9.98 34.16
C GLY A 260 24.02 -11.43 34.69
N PRO A 261 24.27 -11.62 36.00
CA PRO A 261 24.58 -12.93 36.56
C PRO A 261 23.40 -13.92 36.41
N ASP A 262 23.70 -15.12 35.89
CA ASP A 262 22.73 -16.21 35.72
C ASP A 262 22.42 -16.91 37.06
N PRO A 263 21.21 -17.53 37.21
CA PRO A 263 20.91 -18.43 38.30
C PRO A 263 21.85 -19.66 38.32
N PRO A 264 22.17 -20.25 39.49
CA PRO A 264 23.31 -21.17 39.66
C PRO A 264 23.05 -22.61 39.17
N THR A 265 22.33 -22.82 38.07
CA THR A 265 21.99 -24.18 37.61
C THR A 265 22.01 -24.33 36.08
N LYS A 266 23.21 -24.65 35.55
CA LYS A 266 23.51 -25.64 34.48
C LYS A 266 24.68 -25.16 33.60
N LYS A 267 25.76 -25.95 33.58
CA LYS A 267 26.86 -25.87 32.60
C LYS A 267 26.35 -26.19 31.19
N ARG A 268 25.68 -25.24 30.51
CA ARG A 268 25.49 -25.25 29.05
C ARG A 268 26.47 -24.25 28.46
N LYS A 269 27.19 -24.61 27.37
CA LYS A 269 27.99 -23.64 26.59
C LYS A 269 27.11 -22.42 26.35
N LYS A 270 27.54 -21.23 26.82
CA LYS A 270 26.77 -19.98 26.66
C LYS A 270 26.49 -19.79 25.18
N LYS A 271 25.22 -19.68 24.80
CA LYS A 271 24.84 -19.46 23.40
C LYS A 271 25.24 -18.03 23.04
N GLU A 272 26.08 -17.88 22.03
CA GLU A 272 26.48 -16.57 21.52
C GLU A 272 25.23 -15.82 21.03
N LYS A 273 25.06 -14.57 21.47
CA LYS A 273 23.90 -13.74 21.13
C LYS A 273 24.36 -12.65 20.16
N PRO A 274 23.82 -12.61 18.93
CA PRO A 274 24.15 -11.55 17.98
C PRO A 274 23.67 -10.20 18.48
N LYS A 275 24.43 -9.14 18.17
CA LYS A 275 24.08 -7.75 18.54
C LYS A 275 22.87 -7.23 17.76
N LYS A 276 22.70 -7.63 16.49
CA LYS A 276 21.61 -7.20 15.61
C LYS A 276 21.16 -8.34 14.68
N VAL A 277 19.86 -8.44 14.43
CA VAL A 277 19.26 -9.56 13.67
C VAL A 277 18.18 -9.03 12.72
N LEU A 278 18.35 -9.29 11.42
CA LEU A 278 17.36 -9.13 10.37
C LEU A 278 16.45 -10.38 10.34
N TRP A 279 15.14 -10.18 10.22
CA TRP A 279 14.23 -11.30 9.94
C TRP A 279 13.89 -11.30 8.46
N TRP A 280 14.26 -12.38 7.79
CA TRP A 280 13.98 -12.61 6.38
C TRP A 280 12.87 -13.65 6.24
N PHE A 281 11.88 -13.33 5.42
CA PHE A 281 10.73 -14.16 5.11
C PHE A 281 10.91 -14.60 3.65
N PRO A 282 11.42 -15.82 3.38
CA PRO A 282 11.74 -16.27 2.03
C PRO A 282 10.57 -16.09 1.06
N LEU A 283 10.82 -15.45 -0.08
CA LEU A 283 9.76 -15.06 -0.99
C LEU A 283 9.19 -16.26 -1.75
N LYS A 284 10.07 -17.13 -2.27
CA LYS A 284 9.72 -18.22 -3.18
C LYS A 284 8.61 -19.14 -2.67
N PRO A 285 8.67 -19.70 -1.43
CA PRO A 285 7.61 -20.59 -0.94
C PRO A 285 6.27 -19.88 -0.76
N ARG A 286 6.29 -18.57 -0.47
CA ARG A 286 5.08 -17.76 -0.31
C ARG A 286 4.38 -17.54 -1.63
N LEU A 287 5.14 -17.36 -2.71
CA LEU A 287 4.59 -17.22 -4.05
C LEU A 287 4.04 -18.54 -4.58
N GLN A 288 4.73 -19.67 -4.39
CA GLN A 288 4.19 -21.00 -4.76
C GLN A 288 2.84 -21.27 -4.11
N ARG A 289 2.69 -20.89 -2.83
CA ARG A 289 1.47 -21.10 -2.09
C ARG A 289 0.24 -20.42 -2.71
N LEU A 290 0.44 -19.34 -3.45
CA LEU A 290 -0.65 -18.64 -4.13
C LEU A 290 -1.34 -19.51 -5.19
N PHE A 291 -0.67 -20.55 -5.69
CA PHE A 291 -1.19 -21.45 -6.72
C PHE A 291 -1.69 -22.79 -6.18
N MET A 292 -1.55 -23.04 -4.88
CA MET A 292 -1.93 -24.30 -4.23
C MET A 292 -3.41 -24.39 -3.86
N CYS A 293 -4.17 -23.31 -4.01
CA CYS A 293 -5.62 -23.30 -3.90
C CYS A 293 -6.20 -22.79 -5.22
N SER A 294 -7.09 -23.57 -5.82
CA SER A 294 -7.71 -23.33 -7.13
C SER A 294 -8.39 -21.96 -7.21
N LYS A 295 -9.07 -21.53 -6.15
CA LYS A 295 -9.66 -20.18 -6.03
C LYS A 295 -8.61 -19.07 -6.04
N THR A 296 -7.51 -19.26 -5.30
CA THR A 296 -6.40 -18.31 -5.21
C THR A 296 -5.66 -18.23 -6.56
N ALA A 297 -5.35 -19.39 -7.15
CA ALA A 297 -4.74 -19.53 -8.47
C ALA A 297 -5.58 -18.86 -9.57
N SER A 298 -6.90 -19.07 -9.57
CA SER A 298 -7.82 -18.41 -10.52
C SER A 298 -7.78 -16.89 -10.41
N LEU A 299 -7.68 -16.36 -9.19
CA LEU A 299 -7.58 -14.92 -8.97
C LEU A 299 -6.21 -14.34 -9.34
N MET A 300 -5.14 -15.13 -9.28
CA MET A 300 -3.81 -14.72 -9.77
C MET A 300 -3.77 -14.51 -11.29
N ARG A 301 -4.72 -15.09 -12.02
CA ARG A 301 -4.88 -14.87 -13.47
C ARG A 301 -5.93 -13.81 -13.82
N TRP A 302 -6.58 -13.20 -12.83
CA TRP A 302 -7.66 -12.23 -13.04
C TRP A 302 -7.28 -11.12 -14.02
N HIS A 303 -6.07 -10.56 -13.88
CA HIS A 303 -5.58 -9.46 -14.72
C HIS A 303 -5.52 -9.82 -16.21
N PHE A 304 -5.44 -11.12 -16.53
CA PHE A 304 -5.40 -11.64 -17.89
C PHE A 304 -6.77 -12.14 -18.34
N ASP A 305 -7.44 -12.99 -17.55
CA ASP A 305 -8.66 -13.67 -17.97
C ASP A 305 -9.94 -12.81 -17.84
N LYS A 306 -9.99 -11.89 -16.86
CA LYS A 306 -11.24 -11.21 -16.45
C LYS A 306 -11.15 -9.68 -16.44
N ARG A 307 -9.96 -9.12 -16.68
CA ARG A 307 -9.76 -7.67 -16.77
C ARG A 307 -10.56 -7.10 -17.95
N VAL A 308 -11.24 -5.99 -17.70
CA VAL A 308 -11.96 -5.26 -18.75
C VAL A 308 -10.96 -4.43 -19.54
N ASP A 309 -10.90 -4.64 -20.85
CA ASP A 309 -10.07 -3.84 -21.77
C ASP A 309 -10.96 -2.90 -22.59
N ASP A 310 -11.34 -1.78 -21.97
CA ASP A 310 -12.19 -0.73 -22.55
C ASP A 310 -11.40 0.56 -22.87
N GLY A 311 -10.07 0.47 -22.88
CA GLY A 311 -9.18 1.62 -23.05
C GLY A 311 -9.06 2.53 -21.81
N CYS A 312 -9.79 2.27 -20.72
CA CYS A 312 -9.63 2.99 -19.47
C CYS A 312 -8.55 2.34 -18.58
N LEU A 313 -7.92 3.15 -17.73
CA LEU A 313 -7.01 2.69 -16.68
C LEU A 313 -7.81 2.41 -15.41
N ARG A 314 -8.01 1.12 -15.09
CA ARG A 314 -8.74 0.62 -13.92
C ARG A 314 -7.82 -0.14 -12.96
N HIS A 315 -6.69 -0.60 -13.46
CA HIS A 315 -5.73 -1.45 -12.80
C HIS A 315 -4.32 -1.19 -13.37
N PRO A 316 -3.22 -1.44 -12.63
CA PRO A 316 -1.86 -1.25 -13.16
C PRO A 316 -1.57 -1.99 -14.48
N ALA A 317 -2.24 -3.12 -14.71
CA ALA A 317 -2.16 -3.89 -15.96
C ALA A 317 -2.70 -3.14 -17.20
N ASP A 318 -3.54 -2.12 -17.02
CA ASP A 318 -4.03 -1.29 -18.13
C ASP A 318 -2.99 -0.25 -18.58
N ALA A 319 -2.01 0.04 -17.70
CA ALA A 319 -1.11 1.18 -17.84
C ALA A 319 0.09 0.90 -18.73
N ARG A 320 0.72 1.97 -19.21
CA ARG A 320 1.83 1.89 -20.17
C ARG A 320 3.04 1.14 -19.63
N ALA A 321 3.38 1.30 -18.35
CA ALA A 321 4.54 0.63 -17.73
C ALA A 321 4.40 -0.89 -17.74
N TRP A 322 3.19 -1.42 -17.50
CA TRP A 322 2.93 -2.86 -17.61
C TRP A 322 3.04 -3.33 -19.06
N LYS A 323 2.41 -2.61 -20.00
CA LYS A 323 2.41 -2.95 -21.42
C LYS A 323 3.82 -2.91 -22.03
N ASP A 324 4.65 -1.92 -21.65
CA ASP A 324 6.04 -1.80 -22.08
C ASP A 324 6.90 -2.93 -21.54
N PHE A 325 6.71 -3.30 -20.26
CA PHE A 325 7.37 -4.44 -19.65
C PHE A 325 7.03 -5.75 -20.39
N ASP A 326 5.75 -5.98 -20.69
CA ASP A 326 5.30 -7.17 -21.39
C ASP A 326 5.83 -7.23 -22.83
N ALA A 327 5.87 -6.09 -23.52
CA ALA A 327 6.43 -6.00 -24.86
C ALA A 327 7.94 -6.28 -24.90
N ARG A 328 8.67 -5.88 -23.85
CA ARG A 328 10.11 -6.12 -23.72
C ARG A 328 10.44 -7.56 -23.35
N TYR A 329 9.58 -8.20 -22.55
CA TYR A 329 9.79 -9.56 -22.04
C TYR A 329 8.62 -10.48 -22.43
N PRO A 330 8.46 -10.80 -23.73
CA PRO A 330 7.33 -11.59 -24.21
C PRO A 330 7.27 -13.00 -23.61
N ASP A 331 8.43 -13.62 -23.33
CA ASP A 331 8.48 -14.95 -22.70
C ASP A 331 7.94 -14.92 -21.27
N PHE A 332 8.21 -13.84 -20.52
CA PHE A 332 7.62 -13.63 -19.20
C PHE A 332 6.12 -13.36 -19.29
N ALA A 333 5.70 -12.50 -20.23
CA ALA A 333 4.31 -12.07 -20.38
C ALA A 333 3.39 -13.17 -20.92
N LYS A 334 3.92 -14.10 -21.71
CA LYS A 334 3.18 -15.24 -22.30
C LYS A 334 2.58 -16.15 -21.23
N GLU A 335 3.21 -16.24 -20.06
CA GLU A 335 2.70 -17.02 -18.93
C GLU A 335 1.93 -16.09 -17.96
N PRO A 336 0.59 -16.09 -17.98
CA PRO A 336 -0.22 -15.18 -17.15
C PRO A 336 -0.10 -15.46 -15.65
N ARG A 337 0.47 -16.60 -15.25
CA ARG A 337 0.70 -16.92 -13.83
C ARG A 337 1.97 -16.26 -13.28
N ASN A 338 2.83 -15.72 -14.13
CA ASN A 338 4.00 -14.97 -13.68
C ASN A 338 3.61 -13.71 -12.89
N ILE A 339 4.34 -13.45 -11.82
CA ILE A 339 3.92 -12.49 -10.79
C ILE A 339 4.60 -11.14 -10.97
N ARG A 340 3.80 -10.06 -10.91
CA ARG A 340 4.29 -8.68 -10.87
C ARG A 340 4.09 -8.10 -9.47
N LEU A 341 5.19 -7.64 -8.88
CA LEU A 341 5.27 -7.20 -7.48
C LEU A 341 5.48 -5.68 -7.39
N GLY A 342 4.96 -5.07 -6.34
CA GLY A 342 5.32 -3.73 -5.89
C GLY A 342 5.93 -3.78 -4.50
N LEU A 343 6.97 -3.00 -4.23
CA LEU A 343 7.64 -2.99 -2.91
C LEU A 343 7.31 -1.73 -2.14
N ALA A 344 7.02 -1.84 -0.85
CA ALA A 344 6.84 -0.70 0.02
C ALA A 344 7.59 -0.87 1.35
N THR A 345 8.09 0.23 1.90
CA THR A 345 8.71 0.23 3.23
C THR A 345 8.49 1.57 3.92
N ASP A 346 8.29 1.52 5.24
CA ASP A 346 8.22 2.68 6.12
C ASP A 346 8.64 2.28 7.54
N GLY A 347 9.06 3.24 8.36
CA GLY A 347 9.50 3.02 9.73
C GLY A 347 8.34 3.11 10.73
N PHE A 348 8.15 2.08 11.55
CA PHE A 348 7.15 2.09 12.64
C PHE A 348 7.76 1.80 14.01
N ASN A 349 7.09 2.23 15.08
CA ASN A 349 7.48 1.89 16.45
C ASN A 349 6.60 0.74 17.00
N PRO A 350 7.17 -0.45 17.28
CA PRO A 350 6.41 -1.60 17.78
C PRO A 350 6.01 -1.51 19.26
N PHE A 351 6.57 -0.59 20.05
CA PHE A 351 6.50 -0.63 21.52
C PHE A 351 5.32 0.12 22.15
N ARG A 352 4.38 0.68 21.37
CA ARG A 352 3.20 1.48 21.83
C ARG A 352 3.48 2.64 22.79
N ASN A 353 4.71 2.82 23.24
CA ASN A 353 5.19 4.02 23.90
C ASN A 353 5.44 5.03 22.80
N LEU A 354 4.84 6.23 22.89
CA LEU A 354 5.04 7.38 21.99
C LEU A 354 6.50 7.91 21.96
N SER A 355 7.47 7.12 22.42
CA SER A 355 8.89 7.41 22.32
C SER A 355 9.31 7.32 20.85
N SER A 356 10.02 8.33 20.37
CA SER A 356 10.56 8.39 19.00
C SER A 356 11.90 7.65 18.85
N THR A 357 12.32 6.85 19.85
CA THR A 357 13.67 6.28 19.89
C THR A 357 13.80 4.93 19.19
N HIS A 358 12.71 4.35 18.68
CA HIS A 358 12.73 3.07 17.98
C HIS A 358 11.94 3.11 16.68
N SER A 359 12.59 2.73 15.59
CA SER A 359 12.02 2.61 14.25
C SER A 359 12.43 1.28 13.63
N THR A 360 11.45 0.39 13.46
CA THR A 360 11.57 -0.90 12.77
C THR A 360 10.99 -0.74 11.37
N TRP A 361 11.63 -1.34 10.37
CA TRP A 361 11.27 -1.14 8.96
C TRP A 361 10.84 -2.47 8.31
N PRO A 362 9.54 -2.72 8.13
CA PRO A 362 9.03 -3.81 7.31
C PRO A 362 9.27 -3.50 5.83
N VAL A 363 9.62 -4.53 5.07
CA VAL A 363 9.60 -4.51 3.60
C VAL A 363 8.43 -5.39 3.16
N LEU A 364 7.41 -4.74 2.60
CA LEU A 364 6.18 -5.37 2.14
C LEU A 364 6.18 -5.47 0.62
N LEU A 365 5.59 -6.54 0.10
CA LEU A 365 5.37 -6.76 -1.31
C LEU A 365 3.86 -6.84 -1.59
N THR A 366 3.41 -6.05 -2.55
CA THR A 366 2.06 -6.10 -3.13
C THR A 366 2.10 -6.94 -4.39
N ILE A 367 1.08 -7.77 -4.62
CA ILE A 367 0.94 -8.58 -5.82
C ILE A 367 -0.08 -7.91 -6.74
N TYR A 368 0.35 -7.44 -7.91
CA TYR A 368 -0.54 -6.76 -8.86
C TYR A 368 -1.31 -7.74 -9.75
N ASN A 369 -1.07 -9.03 -9.67
CA ASN A 369 -1.87 -10.01 -10.41
C ASN A 369 -3.34 -10.07 -9.94
N TRP A 370 -3.58 -9.67 -8.70
CA TRP A 370 -4.88 -9.71 -8.04
C TRP A 370 -5.89 -8.75 -8.63
N ALA A 371 -7.17 -9.11 -8.45
CA ALA A 371 -8.28 -8.22 -8.72
C ALA A 371 -8.26 -6.94 -7.84
N PRO A 372 -8.88 -5.83 -8.30
CA PRO A 372 -8.94 -4.56 -7.61
C PRO A 372 -9.35 -4.61 -6.14
N TRP A 373 -10.27 -5.50 -5.79
CA TRP A 373 -10.79 -5.62 -4.42
C TRP A 373 -9.86 -6.40 -3.47
N LEU A 374 -8.80 -7.03 -3.99
CA LEU A 374 -7.84 -7.82 -3.21
C LEU A 374 -6.44 -7.20 -3.21
N CYS A 375 -5.98 -6.60 -4.31
CA CYS A 375 -4.59 -6.19 -4.53
C CYS A 375 -3.97 -5.42 -3.35
N MET A 376 -4.68 -4.42 -2.81
CA MET A 376 -4.18 -3.54 -1.75
C MET A 376 -4.73 -3.89 -0.35
N LYS A 377 -5.23 -5.11 -0.16
CA LYS A 377 -5.72 -5.57 1.16
C LYS A 377 -4.55 -6.11 1.99
N GLN A 378 -4.59 -5.87 3.30
CA GLN A 378 -3.54 -6.29 4.24
C GLN A 378 -3.21 -7.79 4.14
N HIS A 379 -4.23 -8.64 3.96
CA HIS A 379 -4.03 -10.10 3.82
C HIS A 379 -3.45 -10.53 2.47
N SER A 380 -3.40 -9.65 1.47
CA SER A 380 -2.80 -9.90 0.16
C SER A 380 -1.35 -9.42 0.07
N MET A 381 -0.84 -8.72 1.09
CA MET A 381 0.54 -8.25 1.13
C MET A 381 1.47 -9.29 1.73
N ILE A 382 2.68 -9.38 1.20
CA ILE A 382 3.73 -10.28 1.70
C ILE A 382 4.75 -9.47 2.49
N LEU A 383 4.92 -9.77 3.77
CA LEU A 383 6.10 -9.32 4.53
C LEU A 383 7.32 -10.14 4.07
N SER A 384 8.32 -9.46 3.52
CA SER A 384 9.56 -10.08 3.04
C SER A 384 10.74 -9.88 4.01
N LEU A 385 10.84 -8.71 4.62
CA LEU A 385 11.91 -8.40 5.58
C LEU A 385 11.35 -7.62 6.76
N LEU A 386 11.92 -7.85 7.95
CA LEU A 386 11.75 -6.98 9.11
C LEU A 386 13.11 -6.49 9.57
N ILE A 387 13.44 -5.25 9.21
CA ILE A 387 14.71 -4.61 9.52
C ILE A 387 14.64 -4.07 10.96
N PRO A 388 15.58 -4.46 11.83
CA PRO A 388 15.55 -4.08 13.24
C PRO A 388 15.94 -2.61 13.45
N GLY A 389 15.21 -1.95 14.37
CA GLY A 389 15.59 -0.65 14.92
C GLY A 389 16.84 -0.70 15.82
N PRO A 390 17.15 0.37 16.58
CA PRO A 390 16.28 1.51 16.89
C PRO A 390 16.21 2.62 15.84
N HIS A 391 17.16 2.68 14.91
CA HIS A 391 17.25 3.77 13.93
C HIS A 391 16.87 3.31 12.52
N SER A 392 16.46 4.27 11.69
CA SER A 392 16.25 4.05 10.27
C SER A 392 17.51 3.48 9.61
N PRO A 393 17.36 2.55 8.64
CA PRO A 393 18.51 1.96 7.94
C PRO A 393 19.30 2.99 7.12
N GLY A 394 18.70 4.12 6.74
CA GLY A 394 19.36 5.13 5.92
C GLY A 394 19.80 4.57 4.55
N ASP A 395 20.90 5.11 4.03
CA ASP A 395 21.50 4.62 2.78
C ASP A 395 21.96 3.14 2.85
N LYS A 396 22.09 2.56 4.06
CA LYS A 396 22.46 1.16 4.26
C LYS A 396 21.28 0.20 4.11
N ILE A 397 20.10 0.67 3.72
CA ILE A 397 18.93 -0.18 3.45
C ILE A 397 19.23 -1.29 2.44
N ASP A 398 20.11 -1.03 1.48
CA ASP A 398 20.52 -2.00 0.44
C ASP A 398 21.16 -3.26 1.01
N VAL A 399 21.91 -3.13 2.12
CA VAL A 399 22.50 -4.29 2.82
C VAL A 399 21.40 -5.21 3.34
N PHE A 400 20.29 -4.66 3.80
CA PHE A 400 19.18 -5.47 4.32
C PHE A 400 18.31 -6.07 3.22
N LEU A 401 18.24 -5.42 2.05
CA LEU A 401 17.47 -5.89 0.90
C LEU A 401 18.12 -7.06 0.16
N GLU A 402 19.42 -7.31 0.39
CA GLU A 402 20.20 -8.33 -0.29
C GLU A 402 19.50 -9.71 -0.38
N PRO A 403 18.90 -10.27 0.70
CA PRO A 403 18.23 -11.57 0.61
C PRO A 403 17.01 -11.56 -0.32
N LEU A 404 16.23 -10.47 -0.31
CA LEU A 404 15.08 -10.30 -1.20
C LEU A 404 15.53 -10.12 -2.66
N ILE A 405 16.60 -9.37 -2.90
CA ILE A 405 17.12 -9.16 -4.26
C ILE A 405 17.60 -10.47 -4.87
N VAL A 406 18.22 -11.35 -4.08
CA VAL A 406 18.57 -12.68 -4.57
C VAL A 406 17.33 -13.49 -4.91
N ASP A 407 16.32 -13.54 -4.03
CA ASP A 407 15.09 -14.26 -4.33
C ASP A 407 14.45 -13.76 -5.64
N LEU A 408 14.37 -12.44 -5.83
CA LEU A 408 13.82 -11.82 -7.04
C LEU A 408 14.68 -12.09 -8.28
N HIS A 409 15.99 -12.06 -8.15
CA HIS A 409 16.91 -12.36 -9.26
C HIS A 409 16.79 -13.82 -9.69
N ASP A 410 16.75 -14.75 -8.74
CA ASP A 410 16.61 -16.18 -9.03
C ASP A 410 15.23 -16.51 -9.64
N LEU A 411 14.15 -15.93 -9.09
CA LEU A 411 12.80 -16.03 -9.67
C LEU A 411 12.73 -15.47 -11.08
N TRP A 412 13.55 -14.48 -11.42
CA TRP A 412 13.62 -13.95 -12.77
C TRP A 412 14.41 -14.87 -13.71
N VAL A 413 15.65 -15.20 -13.35
CA VAL A 413 16.59 -15.92 -14.23
C VAL A 413 16.26 -17.40 -14.36
N HIS A 414 15.97 -18.06 -13.24
CA HIS A 414 15.73 -19.49 -13.20
C HIS A 414 14.24 -19.81 -13.07
N GLY A 415 13.48 -18.96 -12.37
CA GLY A 415 12.10 -19.24 -11.99
C GLY A 415 12.03 -20.41 -11.00
N MET A 416 10.83 -20.90 -10.72
CA MET A 416 10.63 -22.07 -9.87
C MET A 416 9.47 -22.97 -10.33
N GLN A 417 9.66 -24.28 -10.27
CA GLN A 417 8.60 -25.24 -10.56
C GLN A 417 7.46 -25.12 -9.55
N THR A 418 6.25 -24.91 -10.04
CA THR A 418 5.06 -24.64 -9.23
C THR A 418 3.87 -25.42 -9.77
N TYR A 419 3.09 -26.03 -8.88
CA TYR A 419 1.83 -26.67 -9.24
C TYR A 419 0.70 -25.64 -9.17
N ASP A 420 -0.11 -25.61 -10.22
CA ASP A 420 -1.34 -24.83 -10.29
C ASP A 420 -2.53 -25.73 -9.97
N ALA A 421 -3.16 -25.51 -8.82
CA ALA A 421 -4.34 -26.27 -8.38
C ALA A 421 -5.56 -26.08 -9.27
N GLN A 422 -5.69 -24.93 -9.95
CA GLN A 422 -6.81 -24.66 -10.84
C GLN A 422 -6.65 -25.44 -12.16
N GLU A 423 -5.47 -25.36 -12.78
CA GLU A 423 -5.18 -25.99 -14.08
C GLU A 423 -4.70 -27.44 -13.95
N LYS A 424 -4.40 -27.88 -12.72
CA LYS A 424 -3.84 -29.18 -12.34
C LYS A 424 -2.56 -29.54 -13.10
N LYS A 425 -1.66 -28.55 -13.26
CA LYS A 425 -0.44 -28.68 -14.06
C LYS A 425 0.73 -27.99 -13.39
N MET A 426 1.92 -28.54 -13.63
CA MET A 426 3.18 -27.88 -13.31
C MET A 426 3.47 -26.77 -14.32
N PHE A 427 4.05 -25.68 -13.84
CA PHE A 427 4.56 -24.60 -14.66
C PHE A 427 5.81 -23.98 -14.02
N GLN A 428 6.59 -23.27 -14.84
CA GLN A 428 7.72 -22.49 -14.36
C GLN A 428 7.22 -21.10 -13.93
N LEU A 429 7.21 -20.84 -12.62
CA LEU A 429 6.81 -19.56 -12.05
C LEU A 429 7.98 -18.59 -12.04
N HIS A 430 7.79 -17.42 -12.66
CA HIS A 430 8.69 -16.28 -12.55
C HIS A 430 8.03 -15.12 -11.81
N ALA A 431 8.85 -14.22 -11.26
CA ALA A 431 8.38 -12.99 -10.63
C ALA A 431 9.25 -11.79 -10.99
N ALA A 432 8.63 -10.61 -11.09
CA ALA A 432 9.30 -9.35 -11.37
C ALA A 432 8.82 -8.24 -10.44
N LEU A 433 9.76 -7.40 -9.97
CA LEU A 433 9.46 -6.20 -9.22
C LEU A 433 9.23 -5.02 -10.19
N MET A 434 8.01 -4.50 -10.25
CA MET A 434 7.65 -3.41 -11.14
C MET A 434 8.21 -2.07 -10.65
N TRP A 435 7.96 -1.75 -9.37
CA TRP A 435 8.34 -0.47 -8.77
C TRP A 435 8.25 -0.51 -7.25
N THR A 436 8.72 0.56 -6.62
CA THR A 436 8.53 0.81 -5.19
C THR A 436 7.46 1.89 -4.92
N ILE A 437 6.77 1.82 -3.79
CA ILE A 437 5.80 2.81 -3.28
C ILE A 437 6.27 3.22 -1.89
N ASN A 438 6.72 4.46 -1.72
CA ASN A 438 7.20 4.92 -0.42
C ASN A 438 7.00 6.42 -0.26
N ASP A 439 7.07 6.88 0.98
CA ASP A 439 7.22 8.31 1.27
C ASP A 439 8.53 8.86 0.66
N PHE A 440 8.66 10.18 0.54
CA PHE A 440 9.80 10.78 -0.15
C PHE A 440 11.17 10.56 0.57
N PRO A 441 11.24 10.50 1.90
CA PRO A 441 12.40 9.99 2.62
C PRO A 441 12.81 8.56 2.25
N ALA A 442 11.88 7.58 2.28
CA ALA A 442 12.17 6.20 1.91
C ALA A 442 12.45 6.04 0.41
N TYR A 443 11.83 6.86 -0.44
CA TYR A 443 12.19 7.02 -1.85
C TYR A 443 13.69 7.32 -1.97
N SER A 444 14.19 8.29 -1.21
CA SER A 444 15.61 8.67 -1.21
C SER A 444 16.51 7.49 -0.83
N MET A 445 16.17 6.78 0.24
CA MET A 445 16.95 5.64 0.72
C MET A 445 16.97 4.49 -0.28
N LEU A 446 15.85 4.17 -0.92
CA LEU A 446 15.76 3.05 -1.85
C LEU A 446 16.40 3.36 -3.21
N SER A 447 16.13 4.54 -3.76
CA SER A 447 16.63 4.96 -5.07
C SER A 447 18.09 5.44 -5.04
N GLY A 448 18.55 5.94 -3.90
CA GLY A 448 19.79 6.72 -3.80
C GLY A 448 19.64 8.17 -4.29
N TRP A 449 18.43 8.63 -4.63
CA TRP A 449 18.18 10.00 -5.09
C TRP A 449 18.13 10.99 -3.92
N ARG A 450 18.82 12.12 -4.01
CA ARG A 450 18.85 13.15 -2.97
C ARG A 450 17.65 14.07 -3.06
N THR A 451 16.72 13.93 -2.13
CA THR A 451 15.44 14.65 -2.11
C THR A 451 15.47 16.04 -1.46
N ARG A 452 16.65 16.54 -1.08
CA ARG A 452 16.85 17.84 -0.38
C ARG A 452 17.87 18.76 -1.05
N THR A 453 18.19 18.54 -2.32
CA THR A 453 19.22 19.28 -3.07
C THR A 453 18.60 20.04 -4.24
N LYS A 454 19.40 20.83 -4.98
CA LYS A 454 18.92 21.49 -6.21
C LYS A 454 18.26 20.54 -7.23
N PHE A 455 18.58 19.25 -7.16
CA PHE A 455 18.06 18.18 -8.03
C PHE A 455 17.02 17.29 -7.34
N ALA A 456 16.29 17.81 -6.35
CA ALA A 456 15.41 16.96 -5.55
C ALA A 456 14.30 16.25 -6.35
N CYS A 457 13.89 16.77 -7.51
CA CYS A 457 12.91 16.12 -8.36
C CYS A 457 13.55 14.97 -9.15
N PRO A 458 13.15 13.70 -8.93
CA PRO A 458 13.71 12.57 -9.67
C PRO A 458 13.24 12.53 -11.13
N ASN A 459 12.10 13.16 -11.45
CA ASN A 459 11.53 13.14 -12.80
C ASN A 459 12.26 14.15 -13.70
N CYS A 460 12.37 15.40 -13.26
CA CYS A 460 13.19 16.43 -13.93
C CYS A 460 14.69 16.13 -13.85
N GLY A 461 15.10 15.33 -12.86
CA GLY A 461 16.48 14.91 -12.70
C GLY A 461 17.42 16.10 -12.47
N PHE A 462 18.43 16.17 -13.31
CA PHE A 462 19.46 17.20 -13.23
C PHE A 462 19.09 18.50 -13.96
N ASP A 463 17.98 18.46 -14.71
CA ASP A 463 17.35 19.65 -15.30
C ASP A 463 16.24 20.22 -14.41
N THR A 464 16.22 19.83 -13.13
CA THR A 464 15.35 20.42 -12.11
C THR A 464 15.68 21.90 -11.93
N TRP A 465 14.72 22.77 -12.26
CA TRP A 465 14.85 24.18 -11.93
C TRP A 465 14.69 24.37 -10.42
N SER A 466 15.69 24.96 -9.78
CA SER A 466 15.60 25.34 -8.37
C SER A 466 16.43 26.57 -8.08
N LYS A 467 16.07 27.27 -7.00
CA LYS A 467 16.79 28.47 -6.53
C LYS A 467 16.97 28.42 -5.03
N TRP A 468 18.19 28.70 -4.56
CA TRP A 468 18.47 28.82 -3.13
C TRP A 468 17.89 30.13 -2.59
N LEU A 469 17.04 30.02 -1.57
CA LEU A 469 16.51 31.16 -0.83
C LEU A 469 17.48 31.46 0.33
N HIS A 470 18.19 32.58 0.26
CA HIS A 470 19.28 32.91 1.18
C HIS A 470 18.79 33.04 2.63
N TYR A 471 17.72 33.82 2.85
CA TYR A 471 17.14 34.02 4.18
C TYR A 471 16.33 32.79 4.62
N GLY A 472 15.64 32.14 3.69
CA GLY A 472 14.88 30.92 3.91
C GLY A 472 15.75 29.69 4.26
N GLY A 473 17.00 29.65 3.81
CA GLY A 473 17.94 28.54 4.03
C GLY A 473 17.54 27.23 3.35
N LYS A 474 16.89 27.31 2.18
CA LYS A 474 16.38 26.14 1.45
C LYS A 474 16.22 26.42 -0.05
N TYR A 475 16.17 25.36 -0.86
CA TYR A 475 15.78 25.46 -2.26
C TYR A 475 14.25 25.62 -2.41
N CYS A 476 13.83 26.50 -3.33
CA CYS A 476 12.51 26.46 -3.94
C CYS A 476 12.57 25.86 -5.36
N TYR A 477 11.44 25.32 -5.82
CA TYR A 477 11.30 24.59 -7.08
C TYR A 477 10.15 25.19 -7.89
N MET A 478 10.46 26.28 -8.59
CA MET A 478 9.53 26.99 -9.49
C MET A 478 9.87 26.62 -10.95
N GLY A 479 9.65 27.53 -11.90
CA GLY A 479 9.99 27.30 -13.30
C GLY A 479 8.96 26.44 -14.02
N HIS A 480 7.72 26.35 -13.51
CA HIS A 480 6.67 25.54 -14.15
C HIS A 480 6.31 26.03 -15.56
N ARG A 481 6.65 27.28 -15.90
CA ARG A 481 6.52 27.84 -17.25
C ARG A 481 7.25 27.02 -18.32
N ARG A 482 8.33 26.33 -17.94
CA ARG A 482 9.14 25.48 -18.83
C ARG A 482 8.34 24.30 -19.40
N PHE A 483 7.26 23.88 -18.72
CA PHE A 483 6.37 22.80 -19.16
C PHE A 483 5.23 23.29 -20.07
N LEU A 484 5.09 24.61 -20.26
CA LEU A 484 4.12 25.16 -21.20
C LEU A 484 4.66 25.12 -22.64
N GLY A 485 3.76 25.07 -23.62
CA GLY A 485 4.12 25.18 -25.03
C GLY A 485 4.94 26.45 -25.31
N LYS A 486 5.85 26.39 -26.30
CA LYS A 486 6.80 27.46 -26.64
C LYS A 486 6.14 28.82 -26.86
N ASP A 487 4.95 28.83 -27.44
CA ASP A 487 4.22 30.05 -27.77
C ASP A 487 3.30 30.54 -26.64
N HIS A 488 3.30 29.88 -25.47
CA HIS A 488 2.41 30.25 -24.37
C HIS A 488 2.81 31.61 -23.76
N PRO A 489 1.89 32.59 -23.62
CA PRO A 489 2.21 33.95 -23.16
C PRO A 489 2.99 34.03 -21.85
N PHE A 490 2.63 33.21 -20.85
CA PHE A 490 3.31 33.18 -19.55
C PHE A 490 4.83 33.01 -19.64
N ARG A 491 5.34 32.34 -20.67
CA ARG A 491 6.79 32.15 -20.88
C ARG A 491 7.54 33.48 -21.04
N TYR A 492 6.85 34.53 -21.50
CA TYR A 492 7.43 35.86 -21.75
C TYR A 492 7.07 36.90 -20.69
N HIS A 493 6.20 36.57 -19.70
CA HIS A 493 5.76 37.52 -18.67
C HIS A 493 6.77 37.62 -17.51
N ALA A 494 7.96 38.17 -17.75
CA ALA A 494 9.04 38.20 -16.75
C ALA A 494 8.64 38.86 -15.41
N GLU A 495 7.96 40.00 -15.46
CA GLU A 495 7.61 40.81 -14.28
C GLU A 495 6.60 40.15 -13.34
N GLU A 496 5.71 39.31 -13.87
CA GLU A 496 4.68 38.61 -13.07
C GLU A 496 5.22 37.38 -12.32
N PHE A 497 6.39 36.88 -12.72
CA PHE A 497 7.00 35.66 -12.20
C PHE A 497 8.28 35.97 -11.39
N ASP A 498 9.44 35.53 -11.88
CA ASP A 498 10.73 35.59 -11.19
C ASP A 498 11.70 36.63 -11.78
N GLY A 499 11.18 37.53 -12.63
CA GLY A 499 11.98 38.55 -13.33
C GLY A 499 12.67 38.02 -14.59
N THR A 500 12.38 36.80 -15.05
CA THR A 500 13.01 36.19 -16.23
C THR A 500 12.01 35.72 -17.28
N GLU A 501 12.44 35.61 -18.53
CA GLU A 501 11.70 34.88 -19.57
C GLU A 501 12.15 33.41 -19.62
N GLU A 502 11.25 32.51 -20.01
CA GLU A 502 11.50 31.07 -20.07
C GLU A 502 11.52 30.55 -21.50
N HIS A 503 12.71 30.25 -22.03
CA HIS A 503 12.93 29.79 -23.41
C HIS A 503 13.31 28.31 -23.53
N ARG A 504 13.47 27.59 -22.42
CA ARG A 504 13.97 26.20 -22.40
C ARG A 504 12.88 25.15 -22.61
N GLU A 505 13.23 23.96 -23.10
CA GLU A 505 12.28 22.85 -23.27
C GLU A 505 11.96 22.16 -21.96
N ALA A 506 10.77 21.57 -21.81
CA ALA A 506 10.45 20.77 -20.63
C ALA A 506 11.52 19.69 -20.36
N PRO A 507 11.97 19.48 -19.11
CA PRO A 507 12.95 18.45 -18.77
C PRO A 507 12.53 17.06 -19.27
N ALA A 508 13.47 16.32 -19.83
CA ALA A 508 13.25 14.91 -20.16
C ALA A 508 13.15 14.07 -18.87
N MET A 509 12.23 13.10 -18.86
CA MET A 509 12.09 12.19 -17.73
C MET A 509 13.35 11.34 -17.58
N THR A 510 13.92 11.31 -16.36
CA THR A 510 15.15 10.55 -16.10
C THR A 510 14.93 9.04 -16.22
N SER A 511 15.62 8.38 -17.14
CA SER A 511 15.55 6.92 -17.33
C SER A 511 16.50 6.15 -16.39
N GLY A 512 16.30 4.83 -16.28
CA GLY A 512 17.20 3.97 -15.49
C GLY A 512 18.59 3.90 -16.14
N THR A 513 18.64 3.89 -17.47
CA THR A 513 19.88 3.97 -18.26
C THR A 513 20.65 5.25 -17.96
N ASP A 514 19.98 6.41 -17.87
CA ASP A 514 20.63 7.68 -17.52
C ASP A 514 21.25 7.64 -16.12
N ILE A 515 20.58 6.97 -15.17
CA ILE A 515 21.10 6.79 -13.81
C ILE A 515 22.34 5.87 -13.83
N LEU A 516 22.32 4.77 -14.58
CA LEU A 516 23.44 3.84 -14.66
C LEU A 516 24.67 4.44 -15.33
N ARG A 517 24.46 5.16 -16.45
CA ARG A 517 25.53 5.89 -17.15
C ARG A 517 26.31 6.81 -16.20
N ARG A 518 25.60 7.51 -15.29
CA ARG A 518 26.24 8.34 -14.27
C ARG A 518 27.10 7.53 -13.30
N PHE A 519 26.64 6.38 -12.81
CA PHE A 519 27.48 5.53 -11.96
C PHE A 519 28.70 4.95 -12.68
N ASN A 520 28.65 4.85 -14.01
CA ASN A 520 29.78 4.45 -14.84
C ASN A 520 30.76 5.63 -15.13
N GLY A 521 30.53 6.81 -14.56
CA GLY A 521 31.40 7.97 -14.69
C GLY A 521 31.09 8.88 -15.89
N GLU A 522 29.97 8.65 -16.59
CA GLU A 522 29.58 9.50 -17.72
C GLU A 522 29.09 10.87 -17.25
N THR A 523 29.57 11.91 -17.95
CA THR A 523 29.19 13.31 -17.74
C THR A 523 27.99 13.66 -18.62
N ILE A 524 26.99 14.32 -18.06
CA ILE A 524 25.84 14.84 -18.81
C ILE A 524 25.90 16.36 -18.84
N VAL A 525 25.73 16.94 -20.03
CA VAL A 525 25.50 18.36 -20.22
C VAL A 525 24.04 18.62 -19.86
N THR A 526 23.80 19.49 -18.88
CA THR A 526 22.44 19.91 -18.50
C THR A 526 22.11 21.22 -19.19
N ASP A 527 20.83 21.46 -19.47
CA ASP A 527 20.37 22.72 -20.08
C ASP A 527 20.48 23.90 -19.10
N LEU A 528 20.66 23.61 -17.80
CA LEU A 528 20.62 24.61 -16.74
C LEU A 528 21.97 25.23 -16.41
N ASP A 529 23.08 24.50 -16.60
CA ASP A 529 24.34 24.89 -15.95
C ASP A 529 25.55 24.99 -16.89
N ASP A 530 25.49 24.61 -18.19
CA ASP A 530 26.66 24.53 -19.11
C ASP A 530 27.90 23.84 -18.48
N LYS A 531 27.67 23.06 -17.41
CA LYS A 531 28.70 22.49 -16.52
C LYS A 531 28.47 21.01 -16.33
N VAL A 532 29.59 20.31 -16.23
CA VAL A 532 29.69 18.91 -15.81
C VAL A 532 29.20 18.79 -14.38
N VAL A 533 28.07 18.11 -14.16
CA VAL A 533 27.57 17.81 -12.81
C VAL A 533 28.21 16.50 -12.33
N PRO A 534 28.99 16.49 -11.23
CA PRO A 534 29.57 15.27 -10.69
C PRO A 534 28.51 14.30 -10.18
N VAL A 535 28.80 12.99 -10.20
CA VAL A 535 27.92 11.91 -9.69
C VAL A 535 27.46 12.13 -8.24
N GLY A 536 28.26 12.84 -7.43
CA GLY A 536 27.96 13.16 -6.04
C GLY A 536 26.91 14.26 -5.81
N ASP A 537 26.55 15.00 -6.85
CA ASP A 537 25.43 15.92 -6.83
C ASP A 537 24.16 15.16 -7.24
N GLY A 538 23.12 15.17 -6.41
CA GLY A 538 21.84 14.52 -6.70
C GLY A 538 21.74 13.01 -6.39
N LEU A 539 22.81 12.22 -6.43
CA LEU A 539 22.81 10.78 -6.09
C LEU A 539 23.71 10.44 -4.89
N THR A 540 23.33 9.46 -4.06
CA THR A 540 24.13 8.98 -2.90
C THR A 540 24.71 7.59 -3.12
N LYS A 541 23.97 6.71 -3.81
CA LYS A 541 24.37 5.31 -4.04
C LYS A 541 23.70 4.72 -5.27
N LYS A 542 24.32 3.70 -5.86
CA LYS A 542 23.68 2.84 -6.85
C LYS A 542 22.71 1.91 -6.12
N SER A 543 21.42 2.08 -6.36
CA SER A 543 20.39 1.24 -5.75
C SER A 543 20.63 -0.25 -6.02
N VAL A 544 20.47 -1.09 -5.00
CA VAL A 544 20.55 -2.55 -5.10
C VAL A 544 19.58 -3.15 -6.14
N PHE A 545 18.48 -2.47 -6.45
CA PHE A 545 17.53 -2.93 -7.46
C PHE A 545 18.12 -3.01 -8.87
N PHE A 546 19.21 -2.28 -9.18
CA PHE A 546 19.91 -2.42 -10.45
C PHE A 546 20.64 -3.77 -10.62
N GLN A 547 20.64 -4.63 -9.60
CA GLN A 547 21.03 -6.04 -9.77
C GLN A 547 19.95 -6.86 -10.48
N LEU A 548 18.70 -6.40 -10.51
CA LEU A 548 17.62 -7.04 -11.24
C LEU A 548 17.74 -6.67 -12.74
N PRO A 549 17.87 -7.66 -13.66
CA PRO A 549 18.21 -7.39 -15.06
C PRO A 549 17.24 -6.47 -15.80
N TYR A 550 15.99 -6.42 -15.36
CA TYR A 550 14.94 -5.62 -15.98
C TYR A 550 14.79 -4.20 -15.40
N TRP A 551 15.38 -3.92 -14.24
CA TRP A 551 15.10 -2.70 -13.47
C TRP A 551 15.48 -1.40 -14.20
N GLU A 552 16.58 -1.45 -14.96
CA GLU A 552 17.05 -0.33 -15.80
C GLU A 552 15.96 0.17 -16.77
N PHE A 553 15.18 -0.77 -17.30
CA PHE A 553 14.25 -0.51 -18.39
C PHE A 553 12.83 -0.18 -17.90
N ASN A 554 12.55 -0.32 -16.60
CA ASN A 554 11.24 0.03 -16.06
C ASN A 554 10.97 1.53 -16.24
N LEU A 555 9.85 1.87 -16.89
CA LEU A 555 9.41 3.26 -17.11
C LEU A 555 9.20 4.02 -15.78
N VAL A 556 8.70 3.32 -14.76
CA VAL A 556 8.55 3.82 -13.40
C VAL A 556 9.26 2.84 -12.47
N ARG A 557 10.26 3.33 -11.73
CA ARG A 557 11.05 2.52 -10.77
C ARG A 557 10.63 2.78 -9.33
N HIS A 558 10.35 4.04 -9.02
CA HIS A 558 9.93 4.48 -7.71
C HIS A 558 8.76 5.46 -7.91
N ASN A 559 7.62 5.22 -7.27
CA ASN A 559 6.43 6.07 -7.41
C ASN A 559 6.54 7.32 -6.55
N LEU A 560 5.92 8.39 -7.02
CA LEU A 560 5.60 9.56 -6.21
C LEU A 560 4.34 9.27 -5.38
N ASP A 561 4.49 9.17 -4.05
CA ASP A 561 3.35 8.90 -3.18
C ASP A 561 2.41 10.12 -3.07
N VAL A 562 1.28 10.02 -3.77
CA VAL A 562 0.24 11.06 -3.81
C VAL A 562 -0.29 11.39 -2.42
N MET A 563 -0.41 10.40 -1.53
CA MET A 563 -0.91 10.63 -0.16
C MET A 563 -0.05 11.66 0.58
N HIS A 564 1.27 11.44 0.64
CA HIS A 564 2.18 12.37 1.31
C HIS A 564 2.31 13.71 0.56
N ILE A 565 2.32 13.68 -0.77
CA ILE A 565 2.41 14.91 -1.58
C ILE A 565 1.20 15.81 -1.34
N GLU A 566 -0.02 15.26 -1.47
CA GLU A 566 -1.27 15.98 -1.26
C GLU A 566 -1.39 16.50 0.17
N LYS A 567 -1.00 15.68 1.17
CA LYS A 567 -0.92 16.13 2.56
C LYS A 567 0.01 17.33 2.74
N ASN A 568 1.22 17.27 2.19
CA ASN A 568 2.19 18.37 2.29
C ASN A 568 1.69 19.64 1.59
N VAL A 569 1.04 19.50 0.44
CA VAL A 569 0.42 20.61 -0.30
C VAL A 569 -0.72 21.23 0.52
N CYS A 570 -1.59 20.40 1.08
CA CYS A 570 -2.67 20.84 1.97
C CYS A 570 -2.13 21.60 3.19
N ASP A 571 -1.11 21.04 3.87
CA ASP A 571 -0.46 21.68 5.02
C ASP A 571 0.16 23.04 4.63
N ASN A 572 0.79 23.15 3.46
CA ASN A 572 1.36 24.40 2.95
C ASN A 572 0.27 25.45 2.65
N ILE A 573 -0.84 25.06 2.02
CA ILE A 573 -1.98 25.93 1.72
C ILE A 573 -2.58 26.44 3.04
N LEU A 574 -2.99 25.54 3.92
CA LEU A 574 -3.63 25.91 5.20
C LEU A 574 -2.71 26.75 6.08
N GLY A 575 -1.43 26.38 6.18
CA GLY A 575 -0.44 27.12 6.95
C GLY A 575 -0.27 28.56 6.47
N THR A 576 -0.31 28.77 5.15
CA THR A 576 -0.16 30.09 4.53
C THR A 576 -1.44 30.92 4.60
N LEU A 577 -2.59 30.35 4.22
CA LEU A 577 -3.87 31.06 4.24
C LEU A 577 -4.29 31.49 5.65
N LEU A 578 -4.10 30.60 6.63
CA LEU A 578 -4.49 30.84 8.02
C LEU A 578 -3.38 31.53 8.83
N ASP A 579 -2.24 31.88 8.22
CA ASP A 579 -1.08 32.50 8.86
C ASP A 579 -0.69 31.78 10.17
N ILE A 580 -0.46 30.46 10.07
CA ILE A 580 -0.12 29.63 11.22
C ILE A 580 1.38 29.77 11.49
N GLU A 581 1.72 30.23 12.70
CA GLU A 581 3.10 30.38 13.15
C GLU A 581 3.90 29.07 12.95
N GLY A 582 5.10 29.20 12.37
CA GLY A 582 5.97 28.08 12.04
C GLY A 582 5.55 27.21 10.83
N LYS A 583 4.32 27.37 10.32
CA LYS A 583 3.82 26.61 9.15
C LYS A 583 3.62 27.49 7.91
N SER A 584 3.32 28.77 8.08
CA SER A 584 3.14 29.72 6.98
C SER A 584 4.39 29.76 6.09
N LYS A 585 4.16 29.68 4.77
CA LYS A 585 5.23 29.88 3.78
C LYS A 585 5.50 31.36 3.53
N ASP A 586 4.61 32.23 3.98
CA ASP A 586 4.82 33.67 3.93
C ASP A 586 5.20 34.21 5.31
N ASN A 587 6.50 34.41 5.52
CA ASN A 587 7.06 34.93 6.76
C ASN A 587 8.17 35.95 6.45
N LEU A 588 8.75 36.58 7.47
CA LEU A 588 9.78 37.62 7.28
C LEU A 588 10.94 37.14 6.39
N LYS A 589 11.40 35.90 6.54
CA LYS A 589 12.48 35.35 5.71
C LYS A 589 12.06 35.26 4.24
N ALA A 590 10.88 34.70 3.96
CA ALA A 590 10.33 34.63 2.61
C ALA A 590 10.17 36.02 1.96
N ARG A 591 9.82 37.02 2.76
CA ARG A 591 9.65 38.42 2.31
C ARG A 591 10.99 39.11 2.02
N MET A 592 12.03 38.80 2.80
CA MET A 592 13.41 39.23 2.52
C MET A 592 13.97 38.53 1.28
N ASP A 593 13.69 37.23 1.08
CA ASP A 593 14.06 36.51 -0.14
C ASP A 593 13.40 37.13 -1.38
N MET A 594 12.11 37.52 -1.31
CA MET A 594 11.45 38.24 -2.42
C MET A 594 12.10 39.59 -2.71
N LYS A 595 12.55 40.30 -1.66
CA LYS A 595 13.30 41.56 -1.80
C LYS A 595 14.64 41.36 -2.48
N GLU A 596 15.40 40.35 -2.07
CA GLU A 596 16.68 39.98 -2.69
C GLU A 596 16.50 39.55 -4.16
N MET A 597 15.42 38.82 -4.45
CA MET A 597 15.08 38.42 -5.82
C MET A 597 14.56 39.57 -6.69
N GLY A 598 14.27 40.74 -6.13
CA GLY A 598 13.74 41.88 -6.87
C GLY A 598 12.30 41.72 -7.35
N ILE A 599 11.53 40.79 -6.76
CA ILE A 599 10.15 40.49 -7.18
C ILE A 599 9.13 41.00 -6.16
N ARG A 600 7.93 41.35 -6.63
CA ARG A 600 6.77 41.71 -5.79
C ARG A 600 7.10 42.80 -4.76
N THR A 601 7.59 43.94 -5.23
CA THR A 601 8.02 45.09 -4.41
C THR A 601 6.96 45.55 -3.40
N SER A 602 5.67 45.43 -3.73
CA SER A 602 4.55 45.74 -2.84
C SER A 602 4.50 44.88 -1.57
N LEU A 603 5.14 43.71 -1.57
CA LEU A 603 5.19 42.78 -0.45
C LEU A 603 6.49 42.87 0.38
N HIS A 604 7.44 43.73 0.01
CA HIS A 604 8.73 43.82 0.70
C HIS A 604 8.57 44.30 2.15
N PRO A 605 9.42 43.84 3.10
CA PRO A 605 9.39 44.34 4.47
C PRO A 605 9.68 45.85 4.52
N VAL A 606 8.87 46.59 5.29
CA VAL A 606 8.99 48.04 5.46
C VAL A 606 9.44 48.35 6.88
N GLU A 607 10.51 49.14 7.02
CA GLU A 607 10.93 49.66 8.33
C GLU A 607 10.01 50.82 8.74
N ARG A 608 9.42 50.71 9.92
CA ARG A 608 8.63 51.80 10.52
C ARG A 608 9.55 52.76 11.25
N SER A 609 9.07 53.99 11.47
CA SER A 609 9.77 55.05 12.20
C SER A 609 10.20 54.69 13.63
N ASN A 610 9.63 53.62 14.21
CA ASN A 610 9.99 53.10 15.53
C ASN A 610 11.04 51.96 15.48
N GLY A 611 11.69 51.74 14.33
CA GLY A 611 12.68 50.69 14.12
C GLY A 611 12.10 49.28 14.00
N LYS A 612 10.77 49.10 14.05
CA LYS A 612 10.13 47.79 13.84
C LYS A 612 9.88 47.51 12.36
N THR A 613 10.20 46.31 11.92
CA THR A 613 9.86 45.82 10.58
C THR A 613 8.39 45.43 10.50
N SER A 614 7.70 45.91 9.48
CA SER A 614 6.31 45.57 9.14
C SER A 614 6.25 44.77 7.85
N LEU A 615 5.39 43.76 7.81
CA LEU A 615 5.08 43.02 6.58
C LEU A 615 3.78 43.57 5.99
N PRO A 616 3.75 43.99 4.72
CA PRO A 616 2.51 44.34 4.02
C PRO A 616 1.57 43.13 3.92
N ASP A 617 0.27 43.35 4.02
CA ASP A 617 -0.73 42.29 3.89
C ASP A 617 -0.68 41.67 2.49
N ALA A 618 -0.64 40.34 2.42
CA ALA A 618 -0.76 39.60 1.16
C ALA A 618 -2.23 39.28 0.85
N SER A 619 -2.58 39.26 -0.43
CA SER A 619 -3.94 38.97 -0.90
C SER A 619 -4.44 37.56 -0.55
N TYR A 620 -3.51 36.61 -0.37
CA TYR A 620 -3.80 35.22 0.02
C TYR A 620 -3.85 35.00 1.54
N THR A 621 -3.53 36.00 2.37
CA THR A 621 -3.60 35.86 3.83
C THR A 621 -4.99 36.20 4.32
N MET A 622 -5.69 35.24 4.93
CA MET A 622 -7.04 35.47 5.41
C MET A 622 -7.09 36.41 6.61
N LEU A 623 -8.01 37.37 6.58
CA LEU A 623 -8.41 38.17 7.73
C LEU A 623 -9.19 37.31 8.73
N LYS A 624 -9.32 37.80 9.98
CA LYS A 624 -10.01 37.07 11.07
C LYS A 624 -11.40 36.57 10.67
N ILE A 625 -12.20 37.44 10.04
CA ILE A 625 -13.57 37.11 9.61
C ILE A 625 -13.59 36.04 8.50
N GLN A 626 -12.60 36.06 7.60
CA GLN A 626 -12.47 35.06 6.52
C GLN A 626 -12.07 33.70 7.10
N LYS A 627 -11.13 33.68 8.06
CA LYS A 627 -10.75 32.45 8.79
C LYS A 627 -11.97 31.84 9.51
N GLU A 628 -12.74 32.66 10.22
CA GLU A 628 -13.94 32.22 10.95
C GLU A 628 -15.01 31.68 10.00
N ARG A 629 -15.22 32.30 8.84
CA ARG A 629 -16.15 31.82 7.80
C ARG A 629 -15.73 30.44 7.28
N MET A 630 -14.49 30.30 6.84
CA MET A 630 -13.96 29.03 6.33
C MET A 630 -14.09 27.90 7.38
N LEU A 631 -13.66 28.17 8.61
CA LEU A 631 -13.68 27.18 9.69
C LEU A 631 -15.09 26.82 10.15
N SER A 632 -16.05 27.76 10.08
CA SER A 632 -17.45 27.49 10.39
C SER A 632 -18.07 26.51 9.40
N VAL A 633 -17.71 26.61 8.11
CA VAL A 633 -18.12 25.61 7.10
C VAL A 633 -17.57 24.24 7.48
N LEU A 634 -16.27 24.12 7.70
CA LEU A 634 -15.63 22.83 8.05
C LEU A 634 -16.17 22.23 9.35
N LYS A 635 -16.50 23.07 10.35
CA LYS A 635 -17.09 22.64 11.61
C LYS A 635 -18.51 22.08 11.46
N ALA A 636 -19.26 22.57 10.48
CA ALA A 636 -20.63 22.18 10.22
C ALA A 636 -20.77 20.98 9.27
N VAL A 637 -19.67 20.59 8.58
CA VAL A 637 -19.67 19.44 7.67
C VAL A 637 -20.08 18.16 8.39
N LYS A 638 -21.00 17.42 7.77
CA LYS A 638 -21.38 16.06 8.15
C LYS A 638 -21.20 15.18 6.92
N VAL A 639 -20.57 14.03 7.10
CA VAL A 639 -20.31 13.04 6.05
C VAL A 639 -20.86 11.67 6.48
N PRO A 640 -21.09 10.73 5.56
CA PRO A 640 -21.44 9.36 5.90
C PRO A 640 -20.41 8.70 6.81
N ASP A 641 -20.83 7.69 7.56
CA ASP A 641 -19.90 6.87 8.35
C ASP A 641 -18.85 6.22 7.43
N GLY A 642 -17.62 6.09 7.93
CA GLY A 642 -16.47 5.58 7.17
C GLY A 642 -15.83 6.54 6.15
N TYR A 643 -16.46 7.68 5.83
CA TYR A 643 -15.96 8.61 4.79
C TYR A 643 -14.70 9.39 5.20
N SER A 644 -14.73 10.05 6.36
CA SER A 644 -13.61 10.81 6.92
C SER A 644 -13.63 10.77 8.44
N SER A 645 -12.56 11.24 9.10
CA SER A 645 -12.68 11.52 10.54
C SER A 645 -13.66 12.68 10.79
N ASN A 646 -14.08 12.85 12.04
CA ASN A 646 -14.96 13.93 12.43
C ASN A 646 -14.24 15.29 12.29
N MET A 647 -14.42 15.94 11.15
CA MET A 647 -13.81 17.22 10.79
C MET A 647 -14.08 18.32 11.83
N SER A 648 -15.25 18.30 12.49
CA SER A 648 -15.56 19.26 13.55
C SER A 648 -14.57 19.18 14.73
N GLY A 649 -14.03 17.99 15.01
CA GLY A 649 -13.01 17.77 16.04
C GLY A 649 -11.64 18.36 15.68
N CYS A 650 -11.38 18.59 14.39
CA CYS A 650 -10.15 19.21 13.91
C CYS A 650 -10.22 20.75 13.90
N VAL A 651 -11.38 21.36 14.12
CA VAL A 651 -11.57 22.82 14.05
C VAL A 651 -11.41 23.48 15.41
N ASN A 652 -10.36 24.31 15.55
CA ASN A 652 -10.19 25.19 16.70
C ASN A 652 -10.62 26.63 16.35
N MET A 653 -11.86 26.98 16.68
CA MET A 653 -12.41 28.32 16.43
C MET A 653 -11.72 29.43 17.24
N LYS A 654 -11.29 29.15 18.48
CA LYS A 654 -10.66 30.13 19.37
C LYS A 654 -9.32 30.60 18.79
N GLU A 655 -8.54 29.65 18.28
CA GLU A 655 -7.23 29.91 17.69
C GLU A 655 -7.30 30.13 16.17
N ARG A 656 -8.49 30.00 15.56
CA ARG A 656 -8.74 30.11 14.11
C ARG A 656 -7.79 29.24 13.28
N LYS A 657 -7.61 27.97 13.68
CA LYS A 657 -6.74 27.01 13.00
C LYS A 657 -7.33 25.60 12.99
N LEU A 658 -6.79 24.76 12.11
CA LEU A 658 -7.06 23.32 12.08
C LEU A 658 -5.97 22.58 12.86
N VAL A 659 -6.37 21.56 13.63
CA VAL A 659 -5.48 20.74 14.47
C VAL A 659 -5.78 19.25 14.29
N GLY A 660 -4.75 18.42 14.40
CA GLY A 660 -4.92 16.96 14.43
C GLY A 660 -5.30 16.30 13.10
N LEU A 661 -5.19 17.00 11.97
CA LEU A 661 -5.44 16.42 10.64
C LEU A 661 -4.44 15.28 10.35
N LYS A 662 -4.96 14.12 9.97
CA LYS A 662 -4.19 13.00 9.42
C LYS A 662 -4.17 13.07 7.89
N SER A 663 -3.36 12.22 7.25
CA SER A 663 -3.23 12.16 5.78
C SER A 663 -4.59 11.97 5.10
N HIS A 664 -5.46 11.10 5.64
CA HIS A 664 -6.82 10.89 5.11
C HIS A 664 -7.71 12.13 5.21
N ASP A 665 -7.56 12.92 6.28
CA ASP A 665 -8.35 14.15 6.46
C ASP A 665 -7.91 15.23 5.46
N CYS A 666 -6.60 15.35 5.22
CA CYS A 666 -6.06 16.25 4.20
C CYS A 666 -6.53 15.87 2.79
N HIS A 667 -6.61 14.58 2.48
CA HIS A 667 -7.13 14.08 1.21
C HIS A 667 -8.60 14.50 1.00
N VAL A 668 -9.47 14.19 1.96
CA VAL A 668 -10.89 14.60 1.91
C VAL A 668 -11.03 16.12 1.85
N LEU A 669 -10.18 16.85 2.58
CA LEU A 669 -10.17 18.30 2.55
C LEU A 669 -9.81 18.83 1.16
N MET A 670 -8.71 18.36 0.56
CA MET A 670 -8.27 18.82 -0.76
C MET A 670 -9.27 18.46 -1.86
N GLN A 671 -9.88 17.28 -1.83
CA GLN A 671 -10.71 16.81 -2.94
C GLN A 671 -12.15 17.33 -2.87
N ASP A 672 -12.73 17.44 -1.68
CA ASP A 672 -14.17 17.70 -1.54
C ASP A 672 -14.51 18.97 -0.77
N LEU A 673 -13.78 19.27 0.31
CA LEU A 673 -14.24 20.28 1.27
C LEU A 673 -13.58 21.65 1.10
N LEU A 674 -12.30 21.72 0.71
CA LEU A 674 -11.53 22.97 0.68
C LEU A 674 -12.09 23.93 -0.36
N SER A 675 -12.40 23.44 -1.57
CA SER A 675 -12.99 24.22 -2.66
C SER A 675 -14.35 24.83 -2.30
N ILE A 676 -15.07 24.24 -1.33
CA ILE A 676 -16.32 24.75 -0.79
C ILE A 676 -16.03 25.74 0.35
N ALA A 677 -15.14 25.37 1.28
CA ALA A 677 -14.83 26.13 2.47
C ALA A 677 -14.19 27.50 2.18
N ILE A 678 -13.42 27.63 1.09
CA ILE A 678 -12.77 28.91 0.74
C ILE A 678 -13.65 29.87 -0.07
N ARG A 679 -14.86 29.46 -0.48
CA ARG A 679 -15.73 30.31 -1.31
C ARG A 679 -16.09 31.60 -0.58
N GLY A 680 -15.75 32.74 -1.20
CA GLY A 680 -15.97 34.07 -0.61
C GLY A 680 -15.07 34.37 0.59
N CYS A 681 -13.98 33.63 0.79
CA CYS A 681 -12.98 33.90 1.82
C CYS A 681 -11.71 34.55 1.25
N LEU A 682 -11.42 34.39 -0.04
CA LEU A 682 -10.26 34.94 -0.72
C LEU A 682 -10.70 35.67 -1.99
N PRO A 683 -9.85 36.53 -2.58
CA PRO A 683 -10.12 37.09 -3.89
C PRO A 683 -10.19 36.00 -4.97
N GLU A 684 -10.73 36.36 -6.13
CA GLU A 684 -11.08 35.39 -7.19
C GLU A 684 -9.85 34.65 -7.72
N LYS A 685 -8.74 35.36 -7.95
CA LYS A 685 -7.51 34.79 -8.52
C LYS A 685 -6.93 33.69 -7.61
N GLU A 686 -6.82 33.96 -6.31
CA GLU A 686 -6.34 33.04 -5.28
C GLU A 686 -7.29 31.84 -5.11
N SER A 687 -8.59 32.12 -5.00
CA SER A 687 -9.62 31.08 -4.84
C SER A 687 -9.60 30.13 -6.03
N ARG A 688 -9.51 30.67 -7.25
CA ARG A 688 -9.53 29.89 -8.48
C ARG A 688 -8.31 28.97 -8.58
N ALA A 689 -7.12 29.47 -8.30
CA ALA A 689 -5.89 28.65 -8.30
C ALA A 689 -5.98 27.47 -7.32
N ILE A 690 -6.50 27.69 -6.11
CA ILE A 690 -6.68 26.61 -5.12
C ILE A 690 -7.79 25.64 -5.56
N ILE A 691 -8.91 26.13 -6.09
CA ILE A 691 -10.01 25.28 -6.58
C ILE A 691 -9.56 24.40 -7.74
N ASP A 692 -8.77 24.94 -8.67
CA ASP A 692 -8.26 24.17 -9.81
C ASP A 692 -7.27 23.09 -9.34
N LEU A 693 -6.43 23.39 -8.35
CA LEU A 693 -5.59 22.39 -7.70
C LEU A 693 -6.40 21.29 -6.98
N CYS A 694 -7.47 21.66 -6.29
CA CYS A 694 -8.39 20.70 -5.67
C CYS A 694 -9.05 19.78 -6.71
N ARG A 695 -9.50 20.36 -7.85
CA ARG A 695 -10.09 19.60 -8.96
C ARG A 695 -9.08 18.62 -9.56
N TYR A 696 -7.83 19.05 -9.71
CA TYR A 696 -6.76 18.19 -10.20
C TYR A 696 -6.56 16.96 -9.31
N PHE A 697 -6.39 17.14 -8.00
CA PHE A 697 -6.21 16.02 -7.06
C PHE A 697 -7.40 15.04 -7.10
N LYS A 698 -8.62 15.57 -7.11
CA LYS A 698 -9.84 14.77 -7.25
C LYS A 698 -9.86 13.99 -8.58
N GLY A 699 -9.43 14.62 -9.67
CA GLY A 699 -9.36 14.01 -11.00
C GLY A 699 -8.39 12.83 -11.06
N ILE A 700 -7.15 13.02 -10.62
CA ILE A 700 -6.11 11.96 -10.67
C ILE A 700 -6.37 10.80 -9.71
N CYS A 701 -7.17 11.01 -8.65
CA CYS A 701 -7.52 9.98 -7.67
C CYS A 701 -8.78 9.19 -8.04
N SER A 702 -9.35 9.39 -9.24
CA SER A 702 -10.46 8.56 -9.71
C SER A 702 -10.05 7.08 -9.82
N LYS A 703 -10.99 6.18 -9.47
CA LYS A 703 -10.80 4.72 -9.58
C LYS A 703 -10.68 4.26 -11.02
N VAL A 704 -11.21 5.03 -11.96
CA VAL A 704 -11.18 4.79 -13.41
C VAL A 704 -10.69 6.06 -14.07
N LEU A 705 -9.58 5.96 -14.79
CA LEU A 705 -8.94 7.08 -15.46
C LEU A 705 -9.00 6.87 -16.96
N LYS A 706 -9.30 7.91 -17.72
CA LYS A 706 -9.13 7.90 -19.17
C LYS A 706 -7.84 8.65 -19.52
N VAL A 707 -7.15 8.18 -20.57
CA VAL A 707 -5.83 8.73 -20.95
C VAL A 707 -5.96 10.17 -21.44
N ASP A 708 -6.97 10.46 -22.26
CA ASP A 708 -7.32 11.81 -22.74
C ASP A 708 -7.59 12.79 -21.58
N TYR A 709 -8.37 12.37 -20.59
CA TYR A 709 -8.62 13.18 -19.39
C TYR A 709 -7.35 13.42 -18.57
N LEU A 710 -6.43 12.45 -18.49
CA LEU A 710 -5.14 12.64 -17.82
C LEU A 710 -4.22 13.61 -18.59
N GLU A 711 -4.30 13.64 -19.92
CA GLU A 711 -3.59 14.62 -20.76
C GLU A 711 -4.12 16.04 -20.53
N GLU A 712 -5.44 16.20 -20.42
CA GLU A 712 -6.06 17.47 -20.02
C GLU A 712 -5.59 17.92 -18.63
N LEU A 713 -5.60 17.01 -17.65
CA LEU A 713 -5.14 17.29 -16.30
C LEU A 713 -3.65 17.67 -16.24
N GLU A 714 -2.80 17.05 -17.07
CA GLU A 714 -1.38 17.41 -17.20
C GLU A 714 -1.21 18.85 -17.70
N CYS A 715 -1.98 19.28 -18.71
CA CYS A 715 -1.95 20.68 -19.15
C CYS A 715 -2.56 21.66 -18.12
N GLU A 716 -3.63 21.26 -17.43
CA GLU A 716 -4.29 22.07 -16.40
C GLU A 716 -3.41 22.30 -15.18
N ILE A 717 -2.70 21.29 -14.69
CA ILE A 717 -1.88 21.42 -13.49
C ILE A 717 -0.70 22.36 -13.71
N ILE A 718 -0.06 22.32 -14.89
CA ILE A 718 1.03 23.24 -15.21
C ILE A 718 0.54 24.69 -15.19
N ARG A 719 -0.61 24.97 -15.83
CA ARG A 719 -1.23 26.31 -15.79
C ARG A 719 -1.59 26.73 -14.36
N THR A 720 -2.11 25.80 -13.56
CA THR A 720 -2.45 26.03 -12.15
C THR A 720 -1.21 26.39 -11.34
N LEU A 721 -0.10 25.65 -11.49
CA LEU A 721 1.17 25.93 -10.81
C LEU A 721 1.78 27.26 -11.26
N CYS A 722 1.71 27.62 -12.55
CA CYS A 722 2.13 28.93 -13.02
C CYS A 722 1.29 30.06 -12.42
N ASN A 723 -0.04 29.89 -12.34
CA ASN A 723 -0.90 30.86 -11.67
C ASN A 723 -0.55 31.00 -10.19
N MET A 724 -0.26 29.89 -9.52
CA MET A 724 0.22 29.90 -8.14
C MET A 724 1.57 30.61 -8.02
N GLU A 725 2.50 30.46 -8.96
CA GLU A 725 3.81 31.14 -8.95
C GLU A 725 3.70 32.66 -9.03
N MET A 726 2.63 33.18 -9.63
CA MET A 726 2.33 34.62 -9.63
C MET A 726 1.68 35.09 -8.32
N ILE A 727 1.08 34.18 -7.54
CA ILE A 727 0.31 34.49 -6.34
C ILE A 727 1.14 34.27 -5.07
N PHE A 728 1.68 33.08 -4.86
CA PHE A 728 2.31 32.65 -3.61
C PHE A 728 3.83 32.89 -3.60
N PRO A 729 4.44 33.14 -2.43
CA PRO A 729 5.87 33.45 -2.36
C PRO A 729 6.73 32.26 -2.82
N PRO A 730 7.97 32.47 -3.29
CA PRO A 730 8.87 31.39 -3.74
C PRO A 730 9.05 30.26 -2.72
N SER A 731 9.06 30.62 -1.43
CA SER A 731 9.13 29.69 -0.29
C SER A 731 7.99 28.67 -0.19
N PHE A 732 6.87 28.91 -0.89
CA PHE A 732 5.72 28.01 -1.01
C PHE A 732 6.04 26.80 -1.88
N PHE A 733 6.84 26.99 -2.93
CA PHE A 733 7.21 25.98 -3.92
C PHE A 733 8.29 25.05 -3.38
N THR A 734 7.91 24.22 -2.41
CA THR A 734 8.73 23.10 -1.95
C THR A 734 8.77 22.02 -3.04
N VAL A 735 9.71 21.07 -2.92
CA VAL A 735 9.77 19.93 -3.84
C VAL A 735 8.43 19.20 -3.92
N MET A 736 7.70 19.05 -2.81
CA MET A 736 6.37 18.41 -2.80
C MET A 736 5.35 19.14 -3.68
N VAL A 737 5.39 20.48 -3.73
CA VAL A 737 4.50 21.26 -4.61
C VAL A 737 4.91 21.06 -6.07
N HIS A 738 6.21 21.04 -6.35
CA HIS A 738 6.72 20.81 -7.70
C HIS A 738 6.37 19.41 -8.23
N LEU A 739 6.46 18.36 -7.40
CA LEU A 739 6.13 16.98 -7.77
C LEU A 739 4.68 16.81 -8.24
N VAL A 740 3.77 17.72 -7.87
CA VAL A 740 2.38 17.71 -8.34
C VAL A 740 2.29 17.77 -9.87
N SER A 741 3.24 18.46 -10.51
CA SER A 741 3.35 18.58 -11.98
C SER A 741 3.54 17.23 -12.70
N HIS A 742 3.97 16.18 -12.00
CA HIS A 742 4.28 14.89 -12.59
C HIS A 742 3.24 13.79 -12.30
N LEU A 743 2.26 14.05 -11.41
CA LEU A 743 1.37 12.99 -10.93
C LEU A 743 0.43 12.46 -12.02
N ALA A 744 -0.07 13.33 -12.91
CA ALA A 744 -0.86 12.92 -14.07
C ALA A 744 -0.05 12.07 -15.05
N THR A 745 1.19 12.48 -15.36
CA THR A 745 2.13 11.70 -16.19
C THR A 745 2.37 10.31 -15.58
N GLU A 746 2.63 10.25 -14.27
CA GLU A 746 2.84 8.99 -13.57
C GLU A 746 1.58 8.12 -13.52
N ALA A 747 0.38 8.72 -13.43
CA ALA A 747 -0.88 7.98 -13.51
C ALA A 747 -1.11 7.36 -14.91
N LYS A 748 -0.69 8.03 -15.98
CA LYS A 748 -0.68 7.44 -17.34
C LYS A 748 0.28 6.26 -17.44
N LEU A 749 1.44 6.36 -16.79
CA LEU A 749 2.48 5.33 -16.83
C LEU A 749 2.15 4.11 -15.96
N ALA A 750 1.75 4.32 -14.70
CA ALA A 750 1.60 3.26 -13.69
C ALA A 750 0.14 2.91 -13.36
N GLY A 751 -0.83 3.67 -13.88
CA GLY A 751 -2.25 3.45 -13.64
C GLY A 751 -2.79 4.19 -12.41
N PRO A 752 -3.99 3.80 -11.92
CA PRO A 752 -4.68 4.51 -10.85
C PRO A 752 -3.88 4.63 -9.55
N VAL A 753 -4.00 5.79 -8.91
CA VAL A 753 -3.23 6.18 -7.72
C VAL A 753 -3.43 5.22 -6.54
N HIS A 754 -4.62 4.63 -6.39
CA HIS A 754 -4.94 3.83 -5.19
C HIS A 754 -4.18 2.50 -5.07
N TYR A 755 -3.48 2.09 -6.13
CA TYR A 755 -2.56 0.94 -6.11
C TYR A 755 -1.13 1.30 -5.73
N ARG A 756 -0.82 2.59 -5.64
CA ARG A 756 0.55 3.12 -5.61
C ARG A 756 0.73 4.25 -4.60
N TRP A 757 -0.07 4.23 -3.55
CA TRP A 757 0.02 5.12 -2.40
C TRP A 757 0.20 4.37 -1.08
N MET A 758 0.65 5.08 -0.05
CA MET A 758 1.08 4.45 1.21
C MET A 758 -0.04 4.11 2.21
N TYR A 759 -1.30 4.51 1.97
CA TYR A 759 -2.40 4.25 2.92
C TYR A 759 -2.50 2.79 3.40
N PRO A 760 -2.44 1.77 2.54
CA PRO A 760 -2.60 0.38 2.98
C PRO A 760 -1.36 -0.19 3.69
N VAL A 761 -0.21 0.49 3.58
CA VAL A 761 1.07 0.09 4.19
C VAL A 761 1.20 0.69 5.60
N GLU A 762 0.75 1.92 5.80
CA GLU A 762 0.79 2.62 7.09
C GLU A 762 -0.35 2.26 8.05
N ARG A 763 -1.46 1.72 7.53
CA ARG A 763 -2.60 1.24 8.31
C ARG A 763 -2.36 -0.19 8.80
#